data_AF-A0A158DXF0-F1
#
_entry.id   AF-A0A158DXF0-F1
#
_cell.length_a   1.000
_cell.length_b   1.000
_cell.length_c   1.000
_cell.angle_alpha   90.00
_cell.angle_beta   90.00
_cell.angle_gamma   90.00
#
_symmetry.space_group_name_H-M   'P 1'
#
loop_
_entity.id
_entity.type
_entity.pdbx_description
1 polymer ?
#
loop_
_entity_poly.entity_id
_entity_poly.type
_entity_poly.pdbx_seq_one_letter_code
_entity_poly.pdbx_strand_id
1 'polypeptide(L)'
;MWIVNVALKRPYTFIVMAIMILLATPFVLLTTPVDVLPEIDIPVVSIIWNYTGLSAEDMANRITSVNERSLTTTVNNIEHIESQSLQGIAIIKLFLQPTANIQTAIAQTVAVEQAQLKQMPPGATPPLVISYSASSIPVIQLGLSSPRQSEQDLNDTALNFLRPQLVTIPGAAVPYPYGGKTRLISVDLDTRALLAKGLTPTDVVQAVNAQNLILPTGTAKIGPKEYTINMNGSPATVAGLNDIPVRTINGATTYLREVAHVRDGFSPQTNIVRQDGRRGVLISVLKNGNASTLSIVNTLKDLLPQARASLPPDLNISALFDQSVFVKAAVQGVVREALIAAALTAAMILLFLGNWRSTCIIAISIPLSILSSLIVLHALGQTINIMTLGGLALAVGILVDDATVTIENIERHLHMGTNLHDAILEGAGEIAVPALVSTLCICIVFVPMFFLTGVARYLFVPLAEAVVFAMLASYILSRTLVPTLAMLLMGHAHAHDAKARPNLFMRLHRRFDRGFERMRGAYIVILSSLLVRRRLFASLFLGFCLLSAGLVFVLGEDFFPSVDAGDIRMHMRAPTGTRIEETARLADEIEKVVRQIVPQNELETILDNLGLPYSGINLSYSNAGTIGTLDGEIQVALKPDHAPTQNYIDELRALLPRRFPGVEFFFQPADIVTQILNFGLPAAIDVQIQGQNAQANFEVASKLMKQIRMIPGNVDTHIQQKLDEPAIDLQMDRTRLQQLNLSASNVAQNVLVSLSGSSQTAPGFWFNPRNGVEYNLAVQTPQYQVSSIDELLRTPVSASINGPTQLLGNLVRLSPQTQFAVVTHYNIRPVIDLFVSVEGRDLGGVARQVNHLVDEARKSLPRGSQIVVRGQVETMRTSFFGLGIGVATAIVLVYLLIVVNFQSWIDPLIIVSALPAALAGIIWMLFLTGTHLSVPALTGAIMTMGVATANSILMVSFARQRLNAGMPPLTAALEAGASRIRPVLMTAFAMIIGMIPMALGLGEGAEQNAPLGRAVIGGLLFATVSTLFFVPLVFAGIHARLARRAARKGPSQHEDASSQH
;
A
#
# COMPACT_ATOMS: atom_id res chain seq x y z
N MET A 1 7.29 -33.49 -34.57
CA MET A 1 7.65 -32.98 -33.21
C MET A 1 7.57 -34.11 -32.20
N TRP A 2 8.61 -34.33 -31.39
CA TRP A 2 8.68 -35.47 -30.46
C TRP A 2 7.65 -35.39 -29.31
N ILE A 3 7.38 -34.19 -28.78
CA ILE A 3 6.49 -33.99 -27.62
C ILE A 3 5.02 -34.37 -27.90
N VAL A 4 4.50 -34.01 -29.07
CA VAL A 4 3.13 -34.37 -29.50
C VAL A 4 3.02 -35.88 -29.72
N ASN A 5 4.06 -36.50 -30.28
CA ASN A 5 4.10 -37.95 -30.48
C ASN A 5 4.13 -38.72 -29.14
N VAL A 6 4.86 -38.20 -28.15
CA VAL A 6 4.85 -38.76 -26.78
C VAL A 6 3.46 -38.62 -26.16
N ALA A 7 2.80 -37.48 -26.34
CA ALA A 7 1.43 -37.25 -25.86
C ALA A 7 0.43 -38.26 -26.44
N LEU A 8 0.49 -38.52 -27.74
CA LEU A 8 -0.38 -39.50 -28.41
C LEU A 8 -0.09 -40.94 -27.98
N LYS A 9 1.18 -41.30 -27.75
CA LYS A 9 1.58 -42.65 -27.31
C LYS A 9 1.28 -42.94 -25.83
N ARG A 10 1.28 -41.91 -24.98
CA ARG A 10 1.06 -42.04 -23.52
C ARG A 10 -0.03 -41.07 -23.03
N PRO A 11 -1.28 -41.21 -23.50
CA PRO A 11 -2.36 -40.27 -23.19
C PRO A 11 -2.68 -40.20 -21.68
N TYR A 12 -2.59 -41.33 -20.96
CA TYR A 12 -2.86 -41.38 -19.53
C TYR A 12 -1.90 -40.54 -18.69
N THR A 13 -0.64 -40.38 -19.10
CA THR A 13 0.34 -39.56 -18.36
C THR A 13 -0.11 -38.10 -18.25
N PHE A 14 -0.65 -37.54 -19.33
CA PHE A 14 -1.06 -36.14 -19.38
C PHE A 14 -2.44 -35.91 -18.75
N ILE A 15 -3.31 -36.93 -18.76
CA ILE A 15 -4.56 -36.91 -17.97
C ILE A 15 -4.24 -36.92 -16.47
N VAL A 16 -3.33 -37.80 -16.03
CA VAL A 16 -2.89 -37.86 -14.62
C VAL A 16 -2.23 -36.54 -14.22
N MET A 17 -1.41 -35.93 -15.08
CA MET A 17 -0.84 -34.60 -14.84
C MET A 17 -1.94 -33.54 -14.61
N ALA A 18 -2.98 -33.50 -15.45
CA ALA A 18 -4.11 -32.59 -15.27
C ALA A 18 -4.87 -32.84 -13.96
N ILE A 19 -5.07 -34.12 -13.58
CA ILE A 19 -5.68 -34.49 -12.30
C ILE A 19 -4.80 -34.07 -11.13
N MET A 20 -3.47 -34.25 -11.21
CA MET A 20 -2.55 -33.83 -10.17
C MET A 20 -2.55 -32.31 -9.95
N ILE A 21 -2.63 -31.52 -11.02
CA ILE A 21 -2.80 -30.06 -10.92
C ILE A 21 -4.10 -29.73 -10.17
N LEU A 22 -5.22 -30.39 -10.52
CA LEU A 22 -6.50 -30.20 -9.86
C LEU A 22 -6.49 -30.62 -8.38
N LEU A 23 -5.78 -31.70 -8.04
CA LEU A 23 -5.68 -32.19 -6.65
C LEU A 23 -4.73 -31.35 -5.79
N ALA A 24 -3.65 -30.80 -6.36
CA ALA A 24 -2.72 -29.94 -5.64
C ALA A 24 -3.30 -28.54 -5.37
N THR A 25 -4.21 -28.07 -6.24
CA THR A 25 -4.77 -26.71 -6.18
C THR A 25 -5.49 -26.40 -4.86
N PRO A 26 -6.41 -27.23 -4.33
CA PRO A 26 -7.08 -26.96 -3.05
C PRO A 26 -6.10 -26.73 -1.90
N PHE A 27 -5.01 -27.51 -1.85
CA PHE A 27 -3.98 -27.34 -0.83
C PHE A 27 -3.30 -25.97 -0.95
N VAL A 28 -2.93 -25.57 -2.17
CA VAL A 28 -2.31 -24.27 -2.43
C VAL A 28 -3.24 -23.11 -2.10
N LEU A 29 -4.52 -23.20 -2.47
CA LEU A 29 -5.51 -22.15 -2.19
C LEU A 29 -5.79 -21.97 -0.69
N LEU A 30 -5.63 -23.02 0.12
CA LEU A 30 -5.84 -22.97 1.57
C LEU A 30 -4.61 -22.47 2.34
N THR A 31 -3.40 -22.66 1.82
CA THR A 31 -2.15 -22.31 2.51
C THR A 31 -1.55 -20.97 2.06
N THR A 32 -1.88 -20.50 0.86
CA THR A 32 -1.32 -19.25 0.33
C THR A 32 -1.99 -18.03 0.98
N PRO A 33 -1.24 -17.04 1.48
CA PRO A 33 -1.83 -15.82 2.02
C PRO A 33 -2.61 -15.05 0.94
N VAL A 34 -3.80 -14.57 1.32
CA VAL A 34 -4.65 -13.73 0.46
C VAL A 34 -4.68 -12.30 0.98
N ASP A 35 -4.45 -11.31 0.12
CA ASP A 35 -4.39 -9.89 0.48
C ASP A 35 -4.79 -8.94 -0.67
N VAL A 36 -4.86 -7.64 -0.41
CA VAL A 36 -5.13 -6.61 -1.44
C VAL A 36 -3.90 -6.41 -2.34
N LEU A 37 -2.75 -6.18 -1.74
CA LEU A 37 -1.47 -5.95 -2.42
C LEU A 37 -0.45 -7.03 -2.07
N PRO A 38 0.56 -7.25 -2.92
CA PRO A 38 1.73 -8.03 -2.53
C PRO A 38 2.43 -7.35 -1.35
N GLU A 39 3.19 -8.14 -0.60
CA GLU A 39 3.93 -7.63 0.55
C GLU A 39 5.05 -6.68 0.12
N ILE A 40 5.04 -5.49 0.70
CA ILE A 40 6.08 -4.47 0.49
C ILE A 40 7.06 -4.56 1.66
N ASP A 41 8.02 -5.46 1.51
CA ASP A 41 9.06 -5.70 2.53
C ASP A 41 10.22 -4.72 2.37
N ILE A 42 9.96 -3.45 2.68
CA ILE A 42 11.02 -2.45 2.85
C ILE A 42 11.50 -2.56 4.30
N PRO A 43 12.79 -2.84 4.54
CA PRO A 43 13.31 -3.06 5.89
C PRO A 43 13.38 -1.75 6.67
N VAL A 44 12.42 -1.53 7.58
CA VAL A 44 12.37 -0.36 8.46
C VAL A 44 12.39 -0.75 9.94
N VAL A 45 13.26 -0.10 10.71
CA VAL A 45 13.30 -0.22 12.17
C VAL A 45 12.81 1.09 12.78
N SER A 46 11.79 1.02 13.63
CA SER A 46 11.27 2.19 14.35
C SER A 46 11.75 2.17 15.80
N ILE A 47 12.29 3.30 16.25
CA ILE A 47 12.80 3.53 17.60
C ILE A 47 11.93 4.59 18.24
N ILE A 48 11.38 4.28 19.41
CA ILE A 48 10.43 5.13 20.12
C ILE A 48 11.06 5.51 21.47
N TRP A 49 11.37 6.80 21.60
CA TRP A 49 11.85 7.41 22.84
C TRP A 49 10.71 8.14 23.55
N ASN A 50 10.56 7.92 24.85
CA ASN A 50 9.57 8.62 25.67
C ASN A 50 10.28 9.35 26.81
N TYR A 51 9.98 10.64 26.97
CA TYR A 51 10.39 11.45 28.13
C TYR A 51 9.34 12.52 28.40
N THR A 52 8.40 12.21 29.29
CA THR A 52 7.29 13.10 29.66
C THR A 52 7.82 14.42 30.22
N GLY A 53 7.24 15.53 29.76
CA GLY A 53 7.57 16.88 30.23
C GLY A 53 8.56 17.65 29.35
N LEU A 54 9.21 17.02 28.36
CA LEU A 54 10.02 17.74 27.38
C LEU A 54 9.15 18.33 26.24
N SER A 55 9.50 19.53 25.80
CA SER A 55 8.95 20.14 24.58
C SER A 55 9.38 19.36 23.33
N ALA A 56 8.69 19.55 22.21
CA ALA A 56 9.08 18.95 20.93
C ALA A 56 10.52 19.34 20.53
N GLU A 57 10.91 20.59 20.75
CA GLU A 57 12.26 21.09 20.48
C GLU A 57 13.32 20.48 21.42
N ASP A 58 13.03 20.33 22.71
CA ASP A 58 13.96 19.66 23.63
C ASP A 58 14.10 18.18 23.32
N MET A 59 13.01 17.49 22.98
CA MET A 59 13.04 16.10 22.52
C MET A 59 13.94 15.97 21.27
N ALA A 60 13.75 16.86 20.30
CA ALA A 60 14.53 16.90 19.06
C ALA A 60 16.03 17.14 19.31
N ASN A 61 16.36 18.11 20.15
CA ASN A 61 17.74 18.54 20.37
C ASN A 61 18.51 17.62 21.32
N ARG A 62 17.87 17.11 22.37
CA ARG A 62 18.53 16.38 23.47
C ARG A 62 18.47 14.87 23.33
N ILE A 63 17.44 14.34 22.67
CA ILE A 63 17.25 12.89 22.52
C ILE A 63 17.44 12.50 21.05
N THR A 64 16.57 12.99 20.17
CA THR A 64 16.53 12.58 18.76
C THR A 64 17.85 12.84 18.04
N SER A 65 18.33 14.08 18.04
CA SER A 65 19.57 14.46 17.33
C SER A 65 20.82 13.74 17.85
N VAL A 66 20.83 13.37 19.14
CA VAL A 66 21.95 12.60 19.71
C VAL A 66 21.84 11.16 19.23
N ASN A 67 20.64 10.59 19.22
CA ASN A 67 20.39 9.22 18.78
C ASN A 67 20.69 9.02 17.29
N GLU A 68 20.11 9.86 16.42
CA GLU A 68 20.33 9.77 14.99
C GLU A 68 21.83 9.77 14.63
N ARG A 69 22.63 10.62 15.28
CA ARG A 69 24.09 10.66 15.09
C ARG A 69 24.75 9.37 15.55
N SER A 70 24.35 8.84 16.70
CA SER A 70 24.88 7.58 17.24
C SER A 70 24.62 6.41 16.29
N LEU A 71 23.41 6.31 15.75
CA LEU A 71 23.00 5.22 14.84
C LEU A 71 23.87 5.14 13.60
N THR A 72 24.29 6.28 13.03
CA THR A 72 25.17 6.30 11.84
C THR A 72 26.54 5.68 12.03
N THR A 73 26.99 5.49 13.28
CA THR A 73 28.33 4.97 13.57
C THR A 73 28.39 3.44 13.64
N THR A 74 27.25 2.80 13.89
CA THR A 74 27.18 1.40 14.37
C THR A 74 26.17 0.55 13.62
N VAL A 75 25.10 1.14 13.11
CA VAL A 75 24.08 0.43 12.33
C VAL A 75 24.49 0.46 10.86
N ASN A 76 24.65 -0.73 10.28
CA ASN A 76 25.06 -0.87 8.89
C ASN A 76 23.87 -0.74 7.94
N ASN A 77 24.15 -0.39 6.67
CA ASN A 77 23.17 -0.36 5.59
C ASN A 77 21.98 0.58 5.82
N ILE A 78 22.18 1.69 6.53
CA ILE A 78 21.20 2.78 6.56
C ILE A 78 21.10 3.38 5.15
N GLU A 79 19.89 3.53 4.64
CA GLU A 79 19.58 4.27 3.42
C GLU A 79 19.23 5.71 3.75
N HIS A 80 18.27 5.93 4.65
CA HIS A 80 18.02 7.23 5.27
C HIS A 80 17.39 7.10 6.67
N ILE A 81 17.37 8.21 7.40
CA ILE A 81 16.75 8.33 8.73
C ILE A 81 15.68 9.40 8.67
N GLU A 82 14.47 9.06 9.12
CA GLU A 82 13.38 10.01 9.34
C GLU A 82 13.07 10.07 10.82
N SER A 83 12.82 11.27 11.36
CA SER A 83 12.36 11.38 12.74
C SER A 83 11.33 12.47 12.94
N GLN A 84 10.49 12.24 13.94
CA GLN A 84 9.47 13.16 14.39
C GLN A 84 9.53 13.25 15.92
N SER A 85 9.72 14.47 16.42
CA SER A 85 9.73 14.79 17.84
C SER A 85 8.47 15.58 18.18
N LEU A 86 7.67 15.00 19.06
CA LEU A 86 6.44 15.56 19.63
C LEU A 86 6.70 15.88 21.11
N GLN A 87 5.72 16.47 21.80
CA GLN A 87 5.83 16.68 23.24
C GLN A 87 5.98 15.34 23.97
N GLY A 88 7.14 15.15 24.61
CA GLY A 88 7.50 13.98 25.40
C GLY A 88 7.67 12.64 24.65
N ILE A 89 7.53 12.60 23.33
CA ILE A 89 7.71 11.38 22.51
C ILE A 89 8.51 11.71 21.27
N ALA A 90 9.47 10.85 20.91
CA ALA A 90 10.20 10.93 19.66
C ALA A 90 10.18 9.58 18.93
N ILE A 91 9.93 9.62 17.63
CA ILE A 91 9.87 8.45 16.75
C ILE A 91 10.97 8.62 15.72
N ILE A 92 11.83 7.62 15.60
CA ILE A 92 12.94 7.61 14.66
C ILE A 92 12.79 6.35 13.81
N LYS A 93 12.55 6.53 12.51
CA LYS A 93 12.45 5.45 11.52
C LYS A 93 13.77 5.35 10.76
N LEU A 94 14.40 4.19 10.88
CA LEU A 94 15.60 3.82 10.14
C LEU A 94 15.19 3.03 8.90
N PHE A 95 15.31 3.65 7.73
CA PHE A 95 15.14 2.96 6.45
C PHE A 95 16.48 2.33 6.06
N LEU A 96 16.45 1.01 5.85
CA LEU A 96 17.65 0.25 5.49
C LEU A 96 17.68 -0.02 3.98
N GLN A 97 18.86 -0.33 3.47
CA GLN A 97 19.03 -0.78 2.09
C GLN A 97 18.19 -2.05 1.83
N PRO A 98 17.64 -2.26 0.62
CA PRO A 98 16.70 -3.36 0.34
C PRO A 98 17.20 -4.79 0.65
N THR A 99 18.52 -5.01 0.68
CA THR A 99 19.13 -6.32 0.99
C THR A 99 19.60 -6.44 2.45
N ALA A 100 19.29 -5.47 3.30
CA ALA A 100 19.71 -5.46 4.69
C ALA A 100 18.93 -6.50 5.52
N ASN A 101 19.62 -7.16 6.44
CA ASN A 101 18.97 -8.06 7.39
C ASN A 101 18.37 -7.27 8.56
N ILE A 102 17.04 -7.25 8.64
CA ILE A 102 16.29 -6.51 9.67
C ILE A 102 16.66 -6.97 11.08
N GLN A 103 16.79 -8.29 11.31
CA GLN A 103 17.09 -8.83 12.64
C GLN A 103 18.46 -8.35 13.15
N THR A 104 19.45 -8.27 12.26
CA THR A 104 20.78 -7.73 12.55
C THR A 104 20.71 -6.23 12.84
N ALA A 105 19.95 -5.48 12.04
CA ALA A 105 19.76 -4.05 12.26
C ALA A 105 19.06 -3.75 13.59
N ILE A 106 18.03 -4.53 13.96
CA ILE A 106 17.37 -4.44 15.27
C ILE A 106 18.37 -4.73 16.39
N ALA A 107 19.17 -5.80 16.28
CA ALA A 107 20.18 -6.14 17.28
C ALA A 107 21.25 -5.04 17.44
N GLN A 108 21.75 -4.49 16.33
CA GLN A 108 22.69 -3.36 16.33
C GLN A 108 22.07 -2.12 16.95
N THR A 109 20.84 -1.79 16.57
CA THR A 109 20.09 -0.64 17.11
C THR A 109 19.94 -0.79 18.61
N VAL A 110 19.38 -1.91 19.10
CA VAL A 110 19.21 -2.15 20.54
C VAL A 110 20.53 -2.04 21.31
N ALA A 111 21.63 -2.57 20.78
CA ALA A 111 22.95 -2.47 21.42
C ALA A 111 23.40 -1.01 21.59
N VAL A 112 23.13 -0.16 20.59
CA VAL A 112 23.51 1.26 20.57
C VAL A 112 22.64 2.06 21.51
N GLU A 113 21.32 1.87 21.47
CA GLU A 113 20.37 2.56 22.34
C GLU A 113 20.68 2.32 23.83
N GLN A 114 21.06 1.08 24.19
CA GLN A 114 21.45 0.72 25.56
C GLN A 114 22.74 1.42 25.99
N ALA A 115 23.72 1.56 25.10
CA ALA A 115 24.93 2.32 25.38
C ALA A 115 24.64 3.82 25.49
N GLN A 116 23.72 4.32 24.66
CA GLN A 116 23.36 5.73 24.57
C GLN A 116 22.58 6.24 25.79
N LEU A 117 21.85 5.37 26.49
CA LEU A 117 21.09 5.73 27.68
C LEU A 117 21.95 6.48 28.73
N LYS A 118 23.26 6.19 28.81
CA LYS A 118 24.19 6.89 29.72
C LYS A 118 24.46 8.35 29.35
N GLN A 119 24.22 8.72 28.10
CA GLN A 119 24.37 10.09 27.58
C GLN A 119 23.04 10.85 27.56
N MET A 120 21.93 10.17 27.83
CA MET A 120 20.60 10.76 27.88
C MET A 120 20.34 11.52 29.19
N PRO A 121 19.35 12.43 29.23
CA PRO A 121 18.93 13.08 30.46
C PRO A 121 18.58 12.06 31.56
N PRO A 122 18.86 12.37 32.85
CA PRO A 122 18.47 11.50 33.95
C PRO A 122 16.97 11.17 33.95
N GLY A 123 16.62 9.92 34.25
CA GLY A 123 15.23 9.45 34.18
C GLY A 123 14.78 9.03 32.78
N ALA A 124 15.64 9.11 31.75
CA ALA A 124 15.36 8.46 30.47
C ALA A 124 15.33 6.93 30.66
N THR A 125 14.38 6.28 30.01
CA THR A 125 14.27 4.82 29.94
C THR A 125 14.75 4.33 28.57
N PRO A 126 15.24 3.09 28.44
CA PRO A 126 15.54 2.52 27.13
C PRO A 126 14.35 2.67 26.16
N PRO A 127 14.60 2.99 24.88
CA PRO A 127 13.55 3.13 23.89
C PRO A 127 12.96 1.77 23.49
N LEU A 128 11.77 1.80 22.92
CA LEU A 128 11.21 0.63 22.25
C LEU A 128 11.73 0.56 20.83
N VAL A 129 12.26 -0.59 20.42
CA VAL A 129 12.71 -0.86 19.06
C VAL A 129 11.77 -1.90 18.45
N ILE A 130 11.06 -1.52 17.39
CA ILE A 130 10.08 -2.37 16.70
C ILE A 130 10.36 -2.42 15.20
N SER A 131 9.97 -3.51 14.54
CA SER A 131 9.94 -3.58 13.08
C SER A 131 8.73 -2.80 12.56
N TYR A 132 8.92 -2.07 11.46
CA TYR A 132 7.85 -1.37 10.74
C TYR A 132 7.88 -1.77 9.27
N SER A 133 6.71 -1.86 8.64
CA SER A 133 6.57 -2.03 7.20
C SER A 133 5.49 -1.08 6.69
N ALA A 134 5.58 -0.66 5.43
CA ALA A 134 4.53 0.12 4.77
C ALA A 134 3.18 -0.62 4.71
N SER A 135 3.19 -1.95 4.85
CA SER A 135 1.98 -2.79 4.91
C SER A 135 1.42 -2.94 6.34
N SER A 136 2.01 -2.30 7.35
CA SER A 136 1.54 -2.35 8.76
C SER A 136 0.40 -1.37 9.03
N ILE A 137 -0.68 -1.53 8.27
CA ILE A 137 -1.91 -0.74 8.35
C ILE A 137 -2.98 -1.44 9.20
N PRO A 138 -3.95 -0.70 9.78
CA PRO A 138 -5.07 -1.28 10.50
C PRO A 138 -5.93 -2.18 9.60
N VAL A 139 -6.01 -3.46 9.97
CA VAL A 139 -6.83 -4.46 9.27
C VAL A 139 -8.27 -4.42 9.79
N ILE A 140 -8.43 -4.20 11.09
CA ILE A 140 -9.72 -4.09 11.75
C ILE A 140 -9.54 -3.27 13.03
N GLN A 141 -10.52 -2.43 13.34
CA GLN A 141 -10.52 -1.66 14.56
C GLN A 141 -11.66 -2.13 15.47
N LEU A 142 -11.39 -2.27 16.76
CA LEU A 142 -12.39 -2.69 17.75
C LEU A 142 -12.77 -1.50 18.61
N GLY A 143 -14.01 -1.02 18.46
CA GLY A 143 -14.61 0.00 19.31
C GLY A 143 -15.22 -0.63 20.56
N LEU A 144 -14.71 -0.24 21.73
CA LEU A 144 -15.20 -0.64 23.05
C LEU A 144 -16.03 0.49 23.67
N SER A 145 -17.25 0.16 24.08
CA SER A 145 -18.13 1.06 24.82
C SER A 145 -18.88 0.32 25.92
N SER A 146 -19.24 1.03 26.99
CA SER A 146 -20.14 0.51 28.03
C SER A 146 -21.04 1.63 28.53
N PRO A 147 -22.33 1.35 28.81
CA PRO A 147 -23.21 2.31 29.46
C PRO A 147 -22.97 2.44 30.98
N ARG A 148 -22.19 1.55 31.61
CA ARG A 148 -21.99 1.50 33.07
C ARG A 148 -20.55 1.72 33.50
N GLN A 149 -19.58 1.24 32.74
CA GLN A 149 -18.16 1.39 33.08
C GLN A 149 -17.65 2.79 32.76
N SER A 150 -16.70 3.25 33.56
CA SER A 150 -16.02 4.51 33.30
C SER A 150 -15.05 4.39 32.12
N GLU A 151 -14.68 5.51 31.50
CA GLU A 151 -13.61 5.56 30.47
C GLU A 151 -12.29 4.96 30.97
N GLN A 152 -12.05 5.02 32.28
CA GLN A 152 -10.87 4.47 32.94
C GLN A 152 -10.92 2.94 33.00
N ASP A 153 -12.05 2.39 33.44
CA ASP A 153 -12.26 0.94 33.51
C ASP A 153 -12.26 0.30 32.11
N LEU A 154 -12.81 1.01 31.12
CA LEU A 154 -12.78 0.59 29.73
C LEU A 154 -11.35 0.48 29.19
N ASN A 155 -10.51 1.49 29.45
CA ASN A 155 -9.11 1.48 29.02
C ASN A 155 -8.31 0.37 29.73
N ASP A 156 -8.51 0.20 31.04
CA ASP A 156 -7.89 -0.86 31.84
C ASP A 156 -8.28 -2.26 31.33
N THR A 157 -9.57 -2.47 31.07
CA THR A 157 -10.11 -3.71 30.51
C THR A 157 -9.51 -4.00 29.13
N ALA A 158 -9.44 -2.98 28.26
CA ALA A 158 -8.86 -3.08 26.94
C ALA A 158 -7.38 -3.47 26.98
N LEU A 159 -6.60 -2.78 27.82
CA LEU A 159 -5.13 -2.91 27.89
C LEU A 159 -4.68 -4.21 28.57
N ASN A 160 -5.28 -4.56 29.70
CA ASN A 160 -4.78 -5.61 30.58
C ASN A 160 -5.48 -6.97 30.40
N PHE A 161 -6.68 -7.01 29.83
CA PHE A 161 -7.47 -8.25 29.72
C PHE A 161 -7.78 -8.62 28.27
N LEU A 162 -8.30 -7.69 27.46
CA LEU A 162 -8.62 -7.99 26.06
C LEU A 162 -7.35 -8.09 25.21
N ARG A 163 -6.49 -7.06 25.23
CA ARG A 163 -5.28 -7.01 24.40
C ARG A 163 -4.37 -8.25 24.53
N PRO A 164 -4.03 -8.77 25.73
CA PRO A 164 -3.17 -9.95 25.84
C PRO A 164 -3.74 -11.20 25.16
N GLN A 165 -5.07 -11.33 25.08
CA GLN A 165 -5.70 -12.41 24.33
C GLN A 165 -5.54 -12.20 22.82
N LEU A 166 -5.68 -10.96 22.35
CA LEU A 166 -5.57 -10.63 20.92
C LEU A 166 -4.13 -10.72 20.36
N VAL A 167 -3.11 -10.47 21.19
CA VAL A 167 -1.69 -10.55 20.76
C VAL A 167 -1.27 -11.97 20.35
N THR A 168 -2.03 -13.00 20.75
CA THR A 168 -1.76 -14.40 20.36
C THR A 168 -2.11 -14.71 18.90
N ILE A 169 -2.80 -13.79 18.20
CA ILE A 169 -3.18 -13.95 16.80
C ILE A 169 -1.90 -13.90 15.92
N PRO A 170 -1.57 -14.99 15.19
CA PRO A 170 -0.37 -15.03 14.37
C PRO A 170 -0.36 -13.93 13.31
N GLY A 171 0.73 -13.16 13.25
CA GLY A 171 0.91 -12.07 12.29
C GLY A 171 0.06 -10.83 12.54
N ALA A 172 -0.58 -10.71 13.70
CA ALA A 172 -1.21 -9.47 14.14
C ALA A 172 -0.27 -8.70 15.07
N ALA A 173 -0.21 -7.38 14.92
CA ALA A 173 0.32 -6.48 15.93
C ALA A 173 -0.85 -5.72 16.57
N VAL A 174 -0.99 -5.88 17.89
CA VAL A 174 -2.02 -5.19 18.67
C VAL A 174 -1.32 -4.19 19.58
N PRO A 175 -1.20 -2.91 19.18
CA PRO A 175 -0.59 -1.89 19.98
C PRO A 175 -1.51 -1.53 21.16
N TYR A 176 -1.22 -0.43 21.87
CA TYR A 176 -2.04 -0.04 23.01
C TYR A 176 -3.37 0.59 22.54
N PRO A 177 -4.43 0.54 23.35
CA PRO A 177 -5.69 1.17 23.01
C PRO A 177 -5.54 2.68 22.79
N TYR A 178 -6.30 3.22 21.85
CA TYR A 178 -6.59 4.65 21.73
C TYR A 178 -7.78 5.00 22.63
N GLY A 179 -7.82 6.22 23.13
CA GLY A 179 -8.90 6.74 23.94
C GLY A 179 -9.03 6.08 25.31
N GLY A 180 -10.09 6.46 26.00
CA GLY A 180 -10.27 6.19 27.43
C GLY A 180 -9.24 6.94 28.29
N LYS A 181 -9.31 6.69 29.60
CA LYS A 181 -8.42 7.33 30.59
C LYS A 181 -7.44 6.30 31.13
N THR A 182 -6.14 6.48 30.89
CA THR A 182 -5.13 5.52 31.37
C THR A 182 -5.11 5.50 32.89
N ARG A 183 -5.47 4.35 33.46
CA ARG A 183 -5.55 4.15 34.91
C ARG A 183 -4.19 4.37 35.59
N LEU A 184 -4.20 5.15 36.66
CA LEU A 184 -3.04 5.56 37.44
C LEU A 184 -3.44 5.73 38.91
N ILE A 185 -2.65 5.22 39.85
CA ILE A 185 -2.82 5.57 41.26
C ILE A 185 -2.23 6.97 41.46
N SER A 186 -3.11 7.97 41.47
CA SER A 186 -2.72 9.38 41.53
C SER A 186 -2.62 9.82 42.99
N VAL A 187 -1.45 10.33 43.38
CA VAL A 187 -1.25 11.06 44.63
C VAL A 187 -1.40 12.54 44.29
N ASP A 188 -2.63 13.03 44.42
CA ASP A 188 -3.02 14.39 44.06
C ASP A 188 -2.55 15.37 45.13
N LEU A 189 -1.51 16.15 44.84
CA LEU A 189 -0.95 17.13 45.76
C LEU A 189 -1.91 18.30 46.02
N ASP A 190 -2.03 18.73 47.26
CA ASP A 190 -2.63 20.02 47.64
C ASP A 190 -1.51 21.03 47.93
N THR A 191 -1.27 21.93 46.97
CA THR A 191 -0.18 22.92 47.06
C THR A 191 -0.36 23.90 48.22
N ARG A 192 -1.60 24.19 48.64
CA ARG A 192 -1.88 25.10 49.76
C ARG A 192 -1.61 24.40 51.08
N ALA A 193 -2.02 23.14 51.21
CA ALA A 193 -1.74 22.34 52.39
C ALA A 193 -0.23 22.07 52.54
N LEU A 194 0.46 21.78 51.44
CA LEU A 194 1.92 21.64 51.41
C LEU A 194 2.61 22.92 51.91
N LEU A 195 2.23 24.09 51.40
CA LEU A 195 2.79 25.37 51.83
C LEU A 195 2.49 25.64 53.31
N ALA A 196 1.26 25.41 53.78
CA ALA A 196 0.86 25.61 55.16
C ALA A 196 1.62 24.69 56.14
N LYS A 197 1.97 23.49 55.67
CA LYS A 197 2.78 22.54 56.42
C LYS A 197 4.28 22.73 56.17
N GLY A 198 4.73 23.66 55.33
CA GLY A 198 6.15 23.83 55.00
C GLY A 198 6.77 22.56 54.39
N LEU A 199 6.06 21.94 53.46
CA LEU A 199 6.44 20.76 52.69
C LEU A 199 6.44 21.08 51.20
N THR A 200 7.11 20.25 50.41
CA THR A 200 7.24 20.40 48.95
C THR A 200 6.77 19.16 48.21
N PRO A 201 6.45 19.27 46.89
CA PRO A 201 6.16 18.11 46.05
C PRO A 201 7.21 17.00 46.16
N THR A 202 8.50 17.34 46.20
CA THR A 202 9.58 16.34 46.32
C THR A 202 9.56 15.58 47.63
N ASP A 203 9.15 16.22 48.74
CA ASP A 203 9.09 15.58 50.06
C ASP A 203 8.03 14.47 50.07
N VAL A 204 6.91 14.70 49.39
CA VAL A 204 5.85 13.70 49.23
C VAL A 204 6.32 12.50 48.41
N VAL A 205 7.02 12.73 47.30
CA VAL A 205 7.59 11.65 46.47
C VAL A 205 8.56 10.80 47.28
N GLN A 206 9.45 11.44 48.04
CA GLN A 206 10.41 10.73 48.90
C GLN A 206 9.70 9.90 49.98
N ALA A 207 8.68 10.46 50.64
CA ALA A 207 7.91 9.75 51.65
C ALA A 207 7.17 8.53 51.07
N VAL A 208 6.53 8.69 49.92
CA VAL A 208 5.80 7.60 49.26
C VAL A 208 6.76 6.50 48.79
N ASN A 209 7.86 6.86 48.13
CA ASN A 209 8.82 5.87 47.62
C ASN A 209 9.58 5.14 48.75
N ALA A 210 9.87 5.82 49.87
CA ALA A 210 10.53 5.19 51.01
C ALA A 210 9.66 4.19 51.76
N GLN A 211 8.33 4.28 51.61
CA GLN A 211 7.37 3.47 52.37
C GLN A 211 6.58 2.49 51.51
N ASN A 212 6.51 2.71 50.20
CA ASN A 212 5.93 1.76 49.25
C ASN A 212 6.95 0.69 48.85
N LEU A 213 7.46 -0.08 49.83
CA LEU A 213 8.56 -1.02 49.66
C LEU A 213 8.08 -2.42 49.27
N ILE A 214 8.76 -3.02 48.29
CA ILE A 214 8.66 -4.44 47.94
C ILE A 214 10.02 -5.08 48.24
N LEU A 215 10.18 -5.65 49.44
CA LEU A 215 11.44 -6.26 49.88
C LEU A 215 11.25 -7.76 50.18
N PRO A 216 12.08 -8.67 49.62
CA PRO A 216 12.02 -10.08 49.97
C PRO A 216 12.59 -10.32 51.38
N THR A 217 11.84 -11.03 52.23
CA THR A 217 12.22 -11.26 53.64
C THR A 217 12.80 -12.63 53.96
N GLY A 218 12.87 -13.55 52.98
CA GLY A 218 13.52 -14.86 53.13
C GLY A 218 12.70 -15.90 53.91
N THR A 219 13.37 -16.92 54.45
CA THR A 219 12.76 -18.01 55.23
C THR A 219 13.33 -18.09 56.65
N ALA A 220 12.54 -18.60 57.59
CA ALA A 220 12.96 -18.90 58.95
C ALA A 220 12.64 -20.35 59.31
N LYS A 221 13.62 -21.08 59.86
CA LYS A 221 13.44 -22.47 60.33
C LYS A 221 12.98 -22.46 61.78
N ILE A 222 11.75 -22.88 62.03
CA ILE A 222 11.15 -22.90 63.37
C ILE A 222 10.68 -24.34 63.65
N GLY A 223 11.40 -25.04 64.53
CA GLY A 223 11.20 -26.47 64.76
C GLY A 223 11.53 -27.30 63.50
N PRO A 224 10.70 -28.28 63.11
CA PRO A 224 10.93 -29.10 61.92
C PRO A 224 10.46 -28.46 60.60
N LYS A 225 9.90 -27.24 60.60
CA LYS A 225 9.35 -26.57 59.41
C LYS A 225 10.16 -25.34 59.02
N GLU A 226 10.30 -25.11 57.73
CA GLU A 226 10.82 -23.88 57.15
C GLU A 226 9.64 -22.99 56.72
N TYR A 227 9.54 -21.81 57.33
CA TYR A 227 8.49 -20.83 57.07
C TYR A 227 9.03 -19.74 56.15
N THR A 228 8.34 -19.45 55.05
CA THR A 228 8.58 -18.21 54.30
C THR A 228 8.09 -17.03 55.11
N ILE A 229 8.98 -16.10 55.43
CA ILE A 229 8.61 -14.85 56.09
C ILE A 229 8.26 -13.86 54.99
N ASN A 230 7.06 -13.29 55.06
CA ASN A 230 6.59 -12.25 54.14
C ASN A 230 6.39 -10.95 54.95
N MET A 231 7.11 -9.90 54.60
CA MET A 231 6.84 -8.54 55.06
C MET A 231 6.44 -7.70 53.84
N ASN A 232 5.14 -7.40 53.71
CA ASN A 232 4.69 -6.50 52.66
C ASN A 232 4.81 -5.06 53.16
N GLY A 233 5.69 -4.27 52.54
CA GLY A 233 5.85 -2.85 52.85
C GLY A 233 4.82 -1.96 52.16
N SER A 234 4.19 -2.44 51.08
CA SER A 234 3.19 -1.66 50.33
C SER A 234 1.78 -1.88 50.88
N PRO A 235 1.01 -0.80 51.17
CA PRO A 235 -0.39 -0.92 51.54
C PRO A 235 -1.23 -1.61 50.44
N ALA A 236 -1.95 -2.68 50.80
CA ALA A 236 -2.78 -3.44 49.85
C ALA A 236 -4.04 -2.70 49.36
N THR A 237 -4.30 -1.48 49.86
CA THR A 237 -5.46 -0.66 49.48
C THR A 237 -5.03 0.78 49.24
N VAL A 238 -5.72 1.46 48.33
CA VAL A 238 -5.52 2.89 48.06
C VAL A 238 -5.75 3.76 49.31
N ALA A 239 -6.69 3.36 50.17
CA ALA A 239 -6.90 4.03 51.46
C ALA A 239 -5.66 3.93 52.35
N GLY A 240 -4.99 2.78 52.41
CA GLY A 240 -3.76 2.62 53.18
C GLY A 240 -2.59 3.48 52.67
N LEU A 241 -2.56 3.82 51.38
CA LEU A 241 -1.58 4.78 50.85
C LEU A 241 -1.79 6.20 51.42
N ASN A 242 -3.03 6.60 51.73
CA ASN A 242 -3.31 7.91 52.33
C ASN A 242 -2.77 8.05 53.76
N ASP A 243 -2.52 6.94 54.44
CA ASP A 243 -2.03 6.90 55.83
C ASP A 243 -0.49 6.82 55.92
N ILE A 244 0.22 7.05 54.80
CA ILE A 244 1.69 7.14 54.77
C ILE A 244 2.14 8.39 55.55
N PRO A 245 2.96 8.28 56.61
CA PRO A 245 3.56 9.44 57.28
C PRO A 245 4.55 10.17 56.36
N VAL A 246 4.39 11.48 56.18
CA VAL A 246 5.29 12.30 55.34
C VAL A 246 6.41 12.94 56.16
N ARG A 247 6.08 13.49 57.33
CA ARG A 247 7.06 14.14 58.22
C ARG A 247 6.60 14.12 59.67
N THR A 248 7.53 13.96 60.61
CA THR A 248 7.26 14.07 62.05
C THR A 248 8.12 15.18 62.68
N ILE A 249 7.47 16.17 63.32
CA ILE A 249 8.14 17.26 64.05
C ILE A 249 7.62 17.28 65.48
N ASN A 250 8.51 17.26 66.47
CA ASN A 250 8.15 17.34 67.90
C ASN A 250 7.09 16.30 68.35
N GLY A 251 7.11 15.10 67.75
CA GLY A 251 6.13 14.05 68.02
C GLY A 251 4.80 14.17 67.26
N ALA A 252 4.56 15.26 66.53
CA ALA A 252 3.40 15.41 65.64
C ALA A 252 3.75 14.91 64.23
N THR A 253 3.05 13.86 63.78
CA THR A 253 3.22 13.26 62.45
C THR A 253 2.20 13.85 61.48
N THR A 254 2.68 14.40 60.36
CA THR A 254 1.86 14.80 59.22
C THR A 254 1.72 13.60 58.28
N TYR A 255 0.49 13.18 58.04
CA TYR A 255 0.17 12.08 57.12
C TYR A 255 -0.06 12.57 55.69
N LEU A 256 0.04 11.67 54.72
CA LEU A 256 -0.16 11.99 53.32
C LEU A 256 -1.53 12.63 53.07
N ARG A 257 -2.59 12.08 53.68
CA ARG A 257 -3.97 12.63 53.65
C ARG A 257 -4.11 14.10 54.07
N GLU A 258 -3.14 14.67 54.79
CA GLU A 258 -3.17 16.08 55.20
C GLU A 258 -2.59 17.03 54.14
N VAL A 259 -1.85 16.52 53.16
CA VAL A 259 -1.12 17.32 52.15
C VAL A 259 -1.30 16.83 50.72
N ALA A 260 -1.89 15.65 50.53
CA ALA A 260 -2.24 15.08 49.24
C ALA A 260 -3.43 14.12 49.41
N HIS A 261 -4.05 13.76 48.31
CA HIS A 261 -5.12 12.77 48.27
C HIS A 261 -4.77 11.63 47.32
N VAL A 262 -4.61 10.42 47.85
CA VAL A 262 -4.37 9.24 47.02
C VAL A 262 -5.70 8.65 46.58
N ARG A 263 -5.92 8.57 45.27
CA ARG A 263 -7.12 7.96 44.69
C ARG A 263 -6.77 7.08 43.51
N ASP A 264 -7.70 6.19 43.20
CA ASP A 264 -7.75 5.54 41.90
C ASP A 264 -8.10 6.60 40.86
N GLY A 265 -7.15 6.93 40.00
CA GLY A 265 -7.25 8.04 39.07
C GLY A 265 -6.71 7.68 37.70
N PHE A 266 -6.31 8.70 36.95
CA PHE A 266 -5.84 8.55 35.59
C PHE A 266 -4.76 9.58 35.26
N SER A 267 -3.89 9.22 34.33
CA SER A 267 -2.95 10.16 33.72
C SER A 267 -3.70 11.24 32.93
N PRO A 268 -3.17 12.47 32.83
CA PRO A 268 -3.75 13.51 31.99
C PRO A 268 -4.09 12.97 30.59
N GLN A 269 -5.34 13.14 30.18
CA GLN A 269 -5.83 12.58 28.92
C GLN A 269 -5.30 13.41 27.76
N THR A 270 -4.56 12.79 26.83
CA THR A 270 -4.07 13.45 25.60
C THR A 270 -4.80 12.97 24.35
N ASN A 271 -5.58 11.90 24.47
CA ASN A 271 -6.31 11.27 23.37
C ASN A 271 -7.74 10.90 23.79
N ILE A 272 -8.72 11.24 22.95
CA ILE A 272 -10.14 10.94 23.14
C ILE A 272 -10.63 10.22 21.89
N VAL A 273 -11.22 9.04 22.08
CA VAL A 273 -11.91 8.32 21.02
C VAL A 273 -13.40 8.43 21.22
N ARG A 274 -14.13 8.64 20.13
CA ARG A 274 -15.59 8.64 20.12
C ARG A 274 -16.11 7.82 18.95
N GLN A 275 -17.19 7.10 19.20
CA GLN A 275 -17.96 6.39 18.18
C GLN A 275 -19.39 6.91 18.23
N ASP A 276 -19.87 7.47 17.12
CA ASP A 276 -21.20 8.06 16.99
C ASP A 276 -21.57 9.01 18.13
N GLY A 277 -20.65 9.93 18.44
CA GLY A 277 -20.81 10.92 19.50
C GLY A 277 -20.58 10.40 20.93
N ARG A 278 -20.28 9.12 21.12
CA ARG A 278 -20.08 8.51 22.45
C ARG A 278 -18.62 8.19 22.70
N ARG A 279 -18.10 8.60 23.85
CA ARG A 279 -16.72 8.30 24.26
C ARG A 279 -16.52 6.80 24.46
N GLY A 280 -15.38 6.29 24.00
CA GLY A 280 -15.02 4.89 24.09
C GLY A 280 -13.51 4.67 24.03
N VAL A 281 -13.15 3.42 23.79
CA VAL A 281 -11.77 2.97 23.60
C VAL A 281 -11.68 2.25 22.26
N LEU A 282 -10.61 2.48 21.51
CA LEU A 282 -10.39 1.83 20.21
C LEU A 282 -9.13 0.98 20.26
N ILE A 283 -9.24 -0.29 19.89
CA ILE A 283 -8.07 -1.16 19.70
C ILE A 283 -7.91 -1.41 18.21
N SER A 284 -6.83 -0.92 17.62
CA SER A 284 -6.47 -1.25 16.24
C SER A 284 -5.75 -2.58 16.19
N VAL A 285 -6.12 -3.46 15.27
CA VAL A 285 -5.38 -4.69 14.96
C VAL A 285 -4.67 -4.48 13.64
N LEU A 286 -3.34 -4.43 13.68
CA LEU A 286 -2.47 -4.16 12.53
C LEU A 286 -1.96 -5.48 11.95
N LYS A 287 -1.73 -5.52 10.64
CA LYS A 287 -0.98 -6.61 10.01
C LYS A 287 0.51 -6.48 10.33
N ASN A 288 1.14 -7.60 10.70
CA ASN A 288 2.58 -7.69 10.90
C ASN A 288 3.17 -8.90 10.14
N GLY A 289 4.15 -8.64 9.29
CA GLY A 289 4.75 -9.64 8.39
C GLY A 289 3.79 -10.17 7.32
N ASN A 290 4.03 -11.39 6.88
CA ASN A 290 3.44 -11.99 5.68
C ASN A 290 2.07 -12.66 5.92
N ALA A 291 1.47 -12.47 7.09
CA ALA A 291 0.18 -13.07 7.41
C ALA A 291 -0.96 -12.48 6.57
N SER A 292 -1.97 -13.28 6.26
CA SER A 292 -3.13 -12.83 5.49
C SER A 292 -4.06 -11.97 6.34
N THR A 293 -4.44 -10.79 5.82
CA THR A 293 -5.49 -9.91 6.33
C THR A 293 -6.77 -10.70 6.66
N LEU A 294 -7.17 -11.61 5.76
CA LEU A 294 -8.35 -12.46 5.94
C LEU A 294 -8.20 -13.45 7.09
N SER A 295 -7.03 -14.06 7.22
CA SER A 295 -6.75 -15.00 8.32
C SER A 295 -6.80 -14.28 9.67
N ILE A 296 -6.16 -13.11 9.78
CA ILE A 296 -6.13 -12.32 11.02
C ILE A 296 -7.56 -11.96 11.46
N VAL A 297 -8.39 -11.45 10.55
CA VAL A 297 -9.77 -11.05 10.86
C VAL A 297 -10.63 -12.27 11.23
N ASN A 298 -10.53 -13.37 10.50
CA ASN A 298 -11.30 -14.58 10.82
C ASN A 298 -10.90 -15.12 12.20
N THR A 299 -9.61 -15.26 12.48
CA THR A 299 -9.12 -15.70 13.81
C THR A 299 -9.54 -14.73 14.92
N LEU A 300 -9.52 -13.42 14.66
CA LEU A 300 -10.02 -12.44 15.61
C LEU A 300 -11.52 -12.64 15.89
N LYS A 301 -12.35 -12.77 14.83
CA LYS A 301 -13.79 -13.00 14.95
C LYS A 301 -14.12 -14.29 15.69
N ASP A 302 -13.30 -15.34 15.53
CA ASP A 302 -13.46 -16.61 16.24
C ASP A 302 -13.06 -16.52 17.72
N LEU A 303 -12.06 -15.68 18.06
CA LEU A 303 -11.61 -15.45 19.43
C LEU A 303 -12.52 -14.49 20.21
N LEU A 304 -13.14 -13.51 19.54
CA LEU A 304 -13.96 -12.49 20.21
C LEU A 304 -15.08 -13.04 21.09
N PRO A 305 -15.86 -14.08 20.70
CA PRO A 305 -16.85 -14.70 21.58
C PRO A 305 -16.25 -15.29 22.86
N GLN A 306 -15.08 -15.92 22.76
CA GLN A 306 -14.37 -16.51 23.90
C GLN A 306 -13.82 -15.42 24.81
N ALA A 307 -13.21 -14.38 24.22
CA ALA A 307 -12.74 -13.22 24.96
C ALA A 307 -13.88 -12.52 25.69
N ARG A 308 -15.02 -12.31 25.02
CA ARG A 308 -16.22 -11.69 25.60
C ARG A 308 -16.76 -12.45 26.80
N ALA A 309 -16.62 -13.78 26.85
CA ALA A 309 -17.04 -14.58 28.01
C ALA A 309 -16.20 -14.31 29.26
N SER A 310 -14.95 -13.86 29.10
CA SER A 310 -14.04 -13.47 30.21
C SER A 310 -14.18 -12.01 30.64
N LEU A 311 -14.90 -11.19 29.87
CA LEU A 311 -15.04 -9.76 30.06
C LEU A 311 -16.38 -9.42 30.74
N PRO A 312 -16.50 -8.22 31.34
CA PRO A 312 -17.77 -7.78 31.94
C PRO A 312 -18.94 -7.82 30.93
N PRO A 313 -20.14 -8.27 31.33
CA PRO A 313 -21.27 -8.50 30.42
C PRO A 313 -21.85 -7.23 29.81
N ASP A 314 -21.57 -6.06 30.40
CA ASP A 314 -22.00 -4.74 29.95
C ASP A 314 -21.07 -4.11 28.89
N LEU A 315 -19.94 -4.77 28.59
CA LEU A 315 -19.02 -4.32 27.56
C LEU A 315 -19.55 -4.64 26.16
N ASN A 316 -19.68 -3.61 25.32
CA ASN A 316 -19.97 -3.76 23.91
C ASN A 316 -18.67 -3.62 23.11
N ILE A 317 -18.39 -4.63 22.28
CA ILE A 317 -17.24 -4.66 21.37
C ILE A 317 -17.81 -4.64 19.95
N SER A 318 -17.57 -3.56 19.23
CA SER A 318 -17.95 -3.39 17.84
C SER A 318 -16.73 -3.49 16.94
N ALA A 319 -16.85 -4.22 15.83
CA ALA A 319 -15.83 -4.26 14.79
C ALA A 319 -16.11 -3.12 13.80
N LEU A 320 -15.14 -2.23 13.63
CA LEU A 320 -15.19 -1.03 12.80
C LEU A 320 -14.13 -1.14 11.70
N PHE A 321 -14.44 -0.62 10.52
CA PHE A 321 -13.53 -0.53 9.36
C PHE A 321 -12.83 -1.86 9.03
N ASP A 322 -13.63 -2.94 8.90
CA ASP A 322 -13.15 -4.29 8.59
C ASP A 322 -12.66 -4.39 7.14
N GLN A 323 -11.34 -4.36 6.95
CA GLN A 323 -10.71 -4.45 5.63
C GLN A 323 -10.94 -5.80 4.95
N SER A 324 -11.30 -6.87 5.68
CA SER A 324 -11.57 -8.17 5.08
C SER A 324 -12.78 -8.15 4.14
N VAL A 325 -13.71 -7.20 4.32
CA VAL A 325 -14.86 -7.02 3.42
C VAL A 325 -14.37 -6.58 2.04
N PHE A 326 -13.56 -5.51 2.00
CA PHE A 326 -12.94 -5.03 0.77
C PHE A 326 -12.03 -6.07 0.13
N VAL A 327 -11.18 -6.77 0.90
CA VAL A 327 -10.29 -7.82 0.34
C VAL A 327 -11.11 -8.95 -0.28
N LYS A 328 -12.19 -9.41 0.38
CA LYS A 328 -13.08 -10.45 -0.18
C LYS A 328 -13.76 -9.96 -1.44
N ALA A 329 -14.29 -8.73 -1.43
CA ALA A 329 -14.99 -8.15 -2.57
C ALA A 329 -14.05 -7.97 -3.77
N ALA A 330 -12.84 -7.45 -3.58
CA ALA A 330 -11.84 -7.29 -4.63
C ALA A 330 -11.38 -8.62 -5.22
N VAL A 331 -11.07 -9.63 -4.37
CA VAL A 331 -10.69 -10.97 -4.84
C VAL A 331 -11.84 -11.64 -5.60
N GLN A 332 -13.06 -11.60 -5.06
CA GLN A 332 -14.24 -12.15 -5.72
C GLN A 332 -14.57 -11.41 -7.02
N GLY A 333 -14.36 -10.10 -7.06
CA GLY A 333 -14.48 -9.24 -8.22
C GLY A 333 -13.57 -9.73 -9.34
N VAL A 334 -12.27 -9.83 -9.10
CA VAL A 334 -11.29 -10.30 -10.10
C VAL A 334 -11.57 -11.74 -10.52
N VAL A 335 -11.96 -12.64 -9.60
CA VAL A 335 -12.36 -14.02 -9.95
C VAL A 335 -13.59 -14.04 -10.85
N ARG A 336 -14.62 -13.24 -10.52
CA ARG A 336 -15.84 -13.12 -11.33
C ARG A 336 -15.53 -12.55 -12.71
N GLU A 337 -14.69 -11.53 -12.78
CA GLU A 337 -14.21 -10.96 -14.05
C GLU A 337 -13.46 -12.01 -14.88
N ALA A 338 -12.55 -12.78 -14.28
CA ALA A 338 -11.83 -13.85 -14.95
C ALA A 338 -12.75 -14.96 -15.46
N LEU A 339 -13.79 -15.33 -14.69
CA LEU A 339 -14.79 -16.31 -15.11
C LEU A 339 -15.68 -15.79 -16.24
N ILE A 340 -16.12 -14.54 -16.17
CA ILE A 340 -16.88 -13.89 -17.24
C ILE A 340 -16.01 -13.78 -18.49
N ALA A 341 -14.75 -13.36 -18.35
CA ALA A 341 -13.77 -13.28 -19.43
C ALA A 341 -13.57 -14.64 -20.09
N ALA A 342 -13.36 -15.70 -19.30
CA ALA A 342 -13.20 -17.06 -19.80
C ALA A 342 -14.47 -17.56 -20.51
N ALA A 343 -15.66 -17.28 -19.96
CA ALA A 343 -16.94 -17.67 -20.56
C ALA A 343 -17.22 -16.94 -21.87
N LEU A 344 -17.01 -15.62 -21.90
CA LEU A 344 -17.15 -14.80 -23.11
C LEU A 344 -16.14 -15.21 -24.19
N THR A 345 -14.91 -15.52 -23.78
CA THR A 345 -13.88 -16.00 -24.68
C THR A 345 -14.25 -17.37 -25.25
N ALA A 346 -14.69 -18.31 -24.41
CA ALA A 346 -15.19 -19.61 -24.85
C ALA A 346 -16.40 -19.48 -25.79
N ALA A 347 -17.32 -18.55 -25.51
CA ALA A 347 -18.46 -18.26 -26.39
C ALA A 347 -18.02 -17.70 -27.74
N MET A 348 -16.99 -16.84 -27.77
CA MET A 348 -16.42 -16.31 -29.01
C MET A 348 -15.74 -17.42 -29.83
N ILE A 349 -14.94 -18.29 -29.19
CA ILE A 349 -14.34 -19.46 -29.83
C ILE A 349 -15.42 -20.37 -30.42
N LEU A 350 -16.48 -20.65 -29.66
CA LEU A 350 -17.61 -21.47 -30.11
C LEU A 350 -18.26 -20.88 -31.37
N LEU A 351 -18.40 -19.55 -31.43
CA LEU A 351 -18.96 -18.85 -32.59
C LEU A 351 -18.09 -19.05 -33.84
N PHE A 352 -16.77 -19.04 -33.69
CA PHE A 352 -15.81 -19.19 -34.79
C PHE A 352 -15.57 -20.64 -35.25
N LEU A 353 -15.45 -21.60 -34.31
CA LEU A 353 -15.20 -23.01 -34.65
C LEU A 353 -16.50 -23.80 -34.92
N GLY A 354 -17.64 -23.39 -34.37
CA GLY A 354 -18.94 -24.06 -34.59
C GLY A 354 -19.06 -25.44 -33.92
N ASN A 355 -17.99 -25.95 -33.31
CA ASN A 355 -17.92 -27.25 -32.65
C ASN A 355 -17.76 -27.09 -31.13
N TRP A 356 -18.77 -27.55 -30.38
CA TRP A 356 -18.77 -27.47 -28.92
C TRP A 356 -17.69 -28.33 -28.26
N ARG A 357 -17.28 -29.45 -28.89
CA ARG A 357 -16.22 -30.33 -28.36
C ARG A 357 -14.85 -29.64 -28.41
N SER A 358 -14.53 -29.04 -29.55
CA SER A 358 -13.33 -28.21 -29.76
C SER A 358 -13.27 -27.07 -28.75
N THR A 359 -14.41 -26.43 -28.50
CA THR A 359 -14.53 -25.37 -27.50
C THR A 359 -14.31 -25.88 -26.07
N CYS A 360 -14.87 -27.04 -25.70
CA CYS A 360 -14.64 -27.63 -24.38
C CYS A 360 -13.18 -27.97 -24.10
N ILE A 361 -12.44 -28.45 -25.11
CA ILE A 361 -11.00 -28.73 -24.97
C ILE A 361 -10.24 -27.44 -24.61
N ILE A 362 -10.54 -26.34 -25.32
CA ILE A 362 -9.90 -25.04 -25.05
C ILE A 362 -10.33 -24.50 -23.67
N ALA A 363 -11.62 -24.60 -23.34
CA ALA A 363 -12.16 -24.15 -22.06
C ALA A 363 -11.55 -24.88 -20.85
N ILE A 364 -11.16 -26.15 -20.98
CA ILE A 364 -10.46 -26.91 -19.92
C ILE A 364 -8.99 -26.46 -19.77
N SER A 365 -8.34 -26.05 -20.87
CA SER A 365 -6.94 -25.63 -20.85
C SER A 365 -6.72 -24.32 -20.06
N ILE A 366 -7.71 -23.42 -20.06
CA ILE A 366 -7.60 -22.11 -19.39
C ILE A 366 -7.47 -22.27 -17.86
N PRO A 367 -8.41 -22.92 -17.13
CA PRO A 367 -8.26 -23.13 -15.70
C PRO A 367 -6.99 -23.88 -15.35
N LEU A 368 -6.65 -24.96 -16.07
CA LEU A 368 -5.46 -25.77 -15.75
C LEU A 368 -4.15 -24.98 -15.85
N SER A 369 -4.06 -24.04 -16.79
CA SER A 369 -2.89 -23.16 -16.94
C SER A 369 -2.78 -22.17 -15.78
N ILE A 370 -3.91 -21.58 -15.38
CA ILE A 370 -4.00 -20.65 -14.23
C ILE A 370 -3.67 -21.38 -12.93
N LEU A 371 -4.22 -22.57 -12.73
CA LEU A 371 -3.96 -23.39 -11.54
C LEU A 371 -2.49 -23.81 -11.45
N SER A 372 -1.89 -24.17 -12.58
CA SER A 372 -0.44 -24.46 -12.65
C SER A 372 0.39 -23.24 -12.28
N SER A 373 0.00 -22.05 -12.74
CA SER A 373 0.66 -20.80 -12.35
C SER A 373 0.56 -20.53 -10.85
N LEU A 374 -0.62 -20.72 -10.24
CA LEU A 374 -0.82 -20.54 -8.80
C LEU A 374 0.06 -21.49 -7.98
N ILE A 375 0.22 -22.75 -8.41
CA ILE A 375 1.11 -23.72 -7.75
C ILE A 375 2.57 -23.24 -7.78
N VAL A 376 3.04 -22.71 -8.91
CA VAL A 376 4.42 -22.20 -9.02
C VAL A 376 4.61 -20.93 -8.20
N LEU A 377 3.64 -20.00 -8.23
CA LEU A 377 3.67 -18.79 -7.41
C LEU A 377 3.75 -19.13 -5.92
N HIS A 378 2.96 -20.10 -5.46
CA HIS A 378 3.04 -20.60 -4.09
C HIS A 378 4.41 -21.17 -3.75
N ALA A 379 5.00 -21.96 -4.65
CA ALA A 379 6.35 -22.51 -4.45
C ALA A 379 7.44 -21.42 -4.37
N LEU A 380 7.19 -20.24 -4.95
CA LEU A 380 8.07 -19.07 -4.87
C LEU A 380 7.75 -18.15 -3.68
N GLY A 381 6.75 -18.47 -2.87
CA GLY A 381 6.34 -17.67 -1.71
C GLY A 381 5.51 -16.43 -2.04
N GLN A 382 4.95 -16.34 -3.26
CA GLN A 382 4.09 -15.23 -3.66
C GLN A 382 2.68 -15.35 -3.04
N THR A 383 2.04 -14.20 -2.80
CA THR A 383 0.68 -14.13 -2.24
C THR A 383 -0.40 -14.05 -3.33
N ILE A 384 -1.63 -14.44 -2.99
CA ILE A 384 -2.80 -14.20 -3.84
C ILE A 384 -3.30 -12.79 -3.55
N ASN A 385 -3.19 -11.90 -4.53
CA ASN A 385 -3.55 -10.49 -4.38
C ASN A 385 -4.10 -9.90 -5.68
N ILE A 386 -4.53 -8.64 -5.66
CA ILE A 386 -5.13 -7.99 -6.84
C ILE A 386 -4.15 -7.94 -8.01
N MET A 387 -2.83 -7.82 -7.78
CA MET A 387 -1.82 -7.78 -8.83
C MET A 387 -1.57 -9.17 -9.43
N THR A 388 -1.47 -10.23 -8.61
CA THR A 388 -1.29 -11.60 -9.11
C THR A 388 -2.55 -12.12 -9.79
N LEU A 389 -3.73 -11.90 -9.20
CA LEU A 389 -5.02 -12.24 -9.80
C LEU A 389 -5.30 -11.40 -11.06
N GLY A 390 -4.96 -10.11 -11.04
CA GLY A 390 -5.06 -9.24 -12.21
C GLY A 390 -4.17 -9.71 -13.36
N GLY A 391 -2.95 -10.17 -13.06
CA GLY A 391 -2.08 -10.84 -14.03
C GLY A 391 -2.71 -12.12 -14.60
N LEU A 392 -3.29 -12.98 -13.76
CA LEU A 392 -3.96 -14.20 -14.22
C LEU A 392 -5.23 -13.91 -15.04
N ALA A 393 -6.03 -12.91 -14.64
CA ALA A 393 -7.21 -12.47 -15.35
C ALA A 393 -6.84 -11.90 -16.74
N LEU A 394 -5.79 -11.10 -16.79
CA LEU A 394 -5.19 -10.61 -18.04
C LEU A 394 -4.67 -11.76 -18.91
N ALA A 395 -4.11 -12.80 -18.30
CA ALA A 395 -3.64 -13.98 -19.03
C ALA A 395 -4.79 -14.76 -19.67
N VAL A 396 -6.00 -14.81 -19.09
CA VAL A 396 -7.17 -15.56 -19.62
C VAL A 396 -7.37 -15.34 -21.11
N GLY A 397 -7.36 -14.08 -21.56
CA GLY A 397 -7.55 -13.73 -22.97
C GLY A 397 -6.45 -14.27 -23.88
N ILE A 398 -5.20 -14.29 -23.40
CA ILE A 398 -4.05 -14.78 -24.17
C ILE A 398 -3.93 -16.31 -24.10
N LEU A 399 -4.20 -16.94 -22.95
CA LEU A 399 -4.02 -18.38 -22.71
C LEU A 399 -4.79 -19.26 -23.70
N VAL A 400 -5.88 -18.71 -24.23
CA VAL A 400 -6.73 -19.32 -25.25
C VAL A 400 -6.02 -19.51 -26.59
N ASP A 401 -5.08 -18.63 -26.95
CA ASP A 401 -4.48 -18.53 -28.28
C ASP A 401 -3.80 -19.85 -28.69
N ASP A 402 -2.87 -20.36 -27.87
CA ASP A 402 -2.09 -21.56 -28.17
C ASP A 402 -2.96 -22.81 -28.39
N ALA A 403 -3.99 -22.99 -27.56
CA ALA A 403 -4.94 -24.09 -27.68
C ALA A 403 -5.84 -23.91 -28.92
N THR A 404 -6.30 -22.69 -29.17
CA THR A 404 -7.20 -22.36 -30.29
C THR A 404 -6.51 -22.57 -31.63
N VAL A 405 -5.31 -22.01 -31.82
CA VAL A 405 -4.56 -22.15 -33.07
C VAL A 405 -4.20 -23.62 -33.31
N THR A 406 -3.91 -24.40 -32.26
CA THR A 406 -3.65 -25.84 -32.39
C THR A 406 -4.89 -26.59 -32.85
N ILE A 407 -6.05 -26.36 -32.23
CA ILE A 407 -7.31 -27.02 -32.60
C ILE A 407 -7.77 -26.59 -34.00
N GLU A 408 -7.68 -25.31 -34.34
CA GLU A 408 -8.03 -24.80 -35.68
C GLU A 408 -7.18 -25.48 -36.76
N ASN A 409 -5.88 -25.64 -36.53
CA ASN A 409 -5.02 -26.28 -37.51
C ASN A 409 -5.27 -27.78 -37.62
N ILE A 410 -5.63 -28.45 -36.53
CA ILE A 410 -6.09 -29.84 -36.54
C ILE A 410 -7.37 -29.95 -37.38
N GLU A 411 -8.40 -29.14 -37.10
CA GLU A 411 -9.65 -29.14 -37.87
C GLU A 411 -9.43 -28.83 -39.35
N ARG A 412 -8.50 -27.93 -39.68
CA ARG A 412 -8.11 -27.64 -41.07
C ARG A 412 -7.60 -28.89 -41.80
N HIS A 413 -6.73 -29.69 -41.17
CA HIS A 413 -6.23 -30.93 -41.78
C HIS A 413 -7.34 -31.98 -41.90
N LEU A 414 -8.20 -32.12 -40.89
CA LEU A 414 -9.39 -32.98 -40.98
C LEU A 414 -10.30 -32.59 -42.15
N HIS A 415 -10.53 -31.29 -42.38
CA HIS A 415 -11.29 -30.80 -43.54
C HIS A 415 -10.61 -31.07 -44.89
N MET A 416 -9.29 -31.24 -44.92
CA MET A 416 -8.53 -31.66 -46.10
C MET A 416 -8.58 -33.20 -46.33
N GLY A 417 -9.22 -33.96 -45.43
CA GLY A 417 -9.46 -35.39 -45.57
C GLY A 417 -8.42 -36.32 -44.91
N THR A 418 -7.52 -35.79 -44.07
CA THR A 418 -6.53 -36.61 -43.34
C THR A 418 -7.16 -37.38 -42.17
N ASN A 419 -6.64 -38.56 -41.85
CA ASN A 419 -7.06 -39.34 -40.67
C ASN A 419 -6.83 -38.57 -39.37
N LEU A 420 -7.69 -38.73 -38.36
CA LEU A 420 -7.64 -37.98 -37.09
C LEU A 420 -6.26 -38.01 -36.41
N HIS A 421 -5.61 -39.18 -36.33
CA HIS A 421 -4.30 -39.31 -35.69
C HIS A 421 -3.21 -38.51 -36.43
N ASP A 422 -3.20 -38.59 -37.76
CA ASP A 422 -2.23 -37.90 -38.60
C ASP A 422 -2.51 -36.39 -38.65
N ALA A 423 -3.80 -36.01 -38.69
CA ALA A 423 -4.25 -34.62 -38.59
C ALA A 423 -3.82 -33.96 -37.27
N ILE A 424 -3.84 -34.70 -36.15
CA ILE A 424 -3.34 -34.20 -34.87
C ILE A 424 -1.82 -34.05 -34.89
N LEU A 425 -1.09 -35.03 -35.43
CA LEU A 425 0.37 -35.03 -35.43
C LEU A 425 0.95 -33.95 -36.36
N GLU A 426 0.42 -33.83 -37.58
CA GLU A 426 0.82 -32.81 -38.56
C GLU A 426 0.29 -31.42 -38.15
N GLY A 427 -1.01 -31.33 -37.81
CA GLY A 427 -1.65 -30.07 -37.43
C GLY A 427 -1.04 -29.42 -36.20
N ALA A 428 -0.75 -30.18 -35.15
CA ALA A 428 -0.05 -29.65 -33.97
C ALA A 428 1.46 -29.47 -34.21
N GLY A 429 2.04 -30.22 -35.16
CA GLY A 429 3.47 -30.16 -35.50
C GLY A 429 3.87 -28.90 -36.27
N GLU A 430 3.08 -28.49 -37.27
CA GLU A 430 3.34 -27.31 -38.10
C GLU A 430 3.44 -26.01 -37.28
N ILE A 431 2.64 -25.91 -36.21
CA ILE A 431 2.47 -24.68 -35.44
C ILE A 431 3.34 -24.65 -34.18
N ALA A 432 3.97 -25.77 -33.80
CA ALA A 432 4.69 -25.86 -32.54
C ALA A 432 5.83 -24.85 -32.39
N VAL A 433 6.67 -24.66 -33.43
CA VAL A 433 7.79 -23.70 -33.37
C VAL A 433 7.30 -22.24 -33.44
N PRO A 434 6.43 -21.85 -34.40
CA PRO A 434 5.88 -20.49 -34.40
C PRO A 434 5.14 -20.12 -33.11
N ALA A 435 4.39 -21.06 -32.52
CA ALA A 435 3.70 -20.84 -31.25
C ALA A 435 4.69 -20.68 -30.08
N LEU A 436 5.71 -21.53 -29.95
CA LEU A 436 6.73 -21.37 -28.90
C LEU A 436 7.37 -19.98 -28.92
N VAL A 437 7.72 -19.50 -30.12
CA VAL A 437 8.33 -18.19 -30.33
C VAL A 437 7.34 -17.08 -29.97
N SER A 438 6.06 -17.26 -30.31
CA SER A 438 4.96 -16.38 -29.92
C SER A 438 4.80 -16.28 -28.41
N THR A 439 4.71 -17.43 -27.72
CA THR A 439 4.62 -17.51 -26.25
C THR A 439 5.85 -16.86 -25.59
N LEU A 440 7.06 -17.15 -26.08
CA LEU A 440 8.29 -16.56 -25.55
C LEU A 440 8.36 -15.04 -25.80
N CYS A 441 7.85 -14.54 -26.92
CA CYS A 441 7.70 -13.10 -27.15
C CYS A 441 6.76 -12.45 -26.13
N ILE A 442 5.69 -13.13 -25.72
CA ILE A 442 4.79 -12.62 -24.68
C ILE A 442 5.49 -12.64 -23.32
N CYS A 443 6.21 -13.71 -22.98
CA CYS A 443 6.95 -13.80 -21.71
C CYS A 443 8.12 -12.82 -21.62
N ILE A 444 8.90 -12.63 -22.70
CA ILE A 444 10.12 -11.79 -22.68
C ILE A 444 9.79 -10.31 -22.47
N VAL A 445 8.58 -9.90 -22.82
CA VAL A 445 8.08 -8.54 -22.64
C VAL A 445 7.88 -8.18 -21.17
N PHE A 446 7.72 -9.19 -20.29
CA PHE A 446 7.67 -9.00 -18.84
C PHE A 446 9.06 -9.05 -18.16
N VAL A 447 10.10 -9.54 -18.84
CA VAL A 447 11.46 -9.61 -18.29
C VAL A 447 11.99 -8.25 -17.81
N PRO A 448 11.75 -7.13 -18.51
CA PRO A 448 12.18 -5.81 -18.03
C PRO A 448 11.61 -5.41 -16.67
N MET A 449 10.46 -5.97 -16.26
CA MET A 449 9.85 -5.64 -14.96
C MET A 449 10.68 -6.13 -13.78
N PHE A 450 11.48 -7.18 -13.94
CA PHE A 450 12.38 -7.68 -12.90
C PHE A 450 13.54 -6.72 -12.59
N PHE A 451 13.80 -5.75 -13.48
CA PHE A 451 14.80 -4.69 -13.28
C PHE A 451 14.22 -3.42 -12.65
N LEU A 452 12.91 -3.38 -12.37
CA LEU A 452 12.33 -2.28 -11.60
C LEU A 452 12.87 -2.29 -10.17
N THR A 453 12.91 -1.10 -9.58
CA THR A 453 13.37 -0.86 -8.20
C THR A 453 12.25 -0.26 -7.38
N GLY A 454 12.40 -0.30 -6.05
CA GLY A 454 11.43 0.23 -5.10
C GLY A 454 10.05 -0.44 -5.22
N VAL A 455 9.02 0.36 -4.99
CA VAL A 455 7.61 -0.06 -4.89
C VAL A 455 7.11 -0.76 -6.15
N ALA A 456 7.47 -0.24 -7.32
CA ALA A 456 7.06 -0.81 -8.59
C ALA A 456 7.52 -2.26 -8.74
N ARG A 457 8.71 -2.60 -8.21
CA ARG A 457 9.20 -3.99 -8.21
C ARG A 457 8.24 -4.91 -7.45
N TYR A 458 7.88 -4.55 -6.22
CA TYR A 458 7.00 -5.36 -5.37
C TYR A 458 5.59 -5.52 -5.96
N LEU A 459 5.08 -4.49 -6.65
CA LEU A 459 3.75 -4.53 -7.26
C LEU A 459 3.72 -5.34 -8.57
N PHE A 460 4.69 -5.15 -9.47
CA PHE A 460 4.61 -5.67 -10.84
C PHE A 460 5.37 -6.97 -11.09
N VAL A 461 6.38 -7.30 -10.28
CA VAL A 461 7.06 -8.60 -10.43
C VAL A 461 6.11 -9.77 -10.18
N PRO A 462 5.27 -9.79 -9.12
CA PRO A 462 4.31 -10.86 -8.92
C PRO A 462 3.28 -10.96 -10.05
N LEU A 463 2.84 -9.82 -10.60
CA LEU A 463 1.96 -9.78 -11.77
C LEU A 463 2.64 -10.40 -13.01
N ALA A 464 3.89 -10.03 -13.27
CA ALA A 464 4.70 -10.57 -14.36
C ALA A 464 4.91 -12.08 -14.23
N GLU A 465 5.27 -12.55 -13.04
CA GLU A 465 5.43 -13.97 -12.73
C GLU A 465 4.15 -14.75 -12.99
N ALA A 466 3.00 -14.23 -12.54
CA ALA A 466 1.70 -14.85 -12.76
C ALA A 466 1.38 -15.04 -14.25
N VAL A 467 1.63 -14.01 -15.07
CA VAL A 467 1.41 -14.10 -16.52
C VAL A 467 2.39 -15.08 -17.17
N VAL A 468 3.69 -14.97 -16.87
CA VAL A 468 4.74 -15.79 -17.48
C VAL A 468 4.53 -17.27 -17.17
N PHE A 469 4.24 -17.63 -15.92
CA PHE A 469 4.00 -19.02 -15.54
C PHE A 469 2.71 -19.57 -16.14
N ALA A 470 1.64 -18.77 -16.19
CA ALA A 470 0.41 -19.17 -16.87
C ALA A 470 0.64 -19.42 -18.37
N MET A 471 1.37 -18.55 -19.06
CA MET A 471 1.68 -18.69 -20.49
C MET A 471 2.56 -19.90 -20.78
N LEU A 472 3.60 -20.14 -19.98
CA LEU A 472 4.44 -21.33 -20.11
C LEU A 472 3.65 -22.62 -19.85
N ALA A 473 2.77 -22.62 -18.84
CA ALA A 473 1.88 -23.73 -18.58
C ALA A 473 0.90 -23.98 -19.74
N SER A 474 0.31 -22.92 -20.31
CA SER A 474 -0.60 -23.04 -21.47
C SER A 474 0.12 -23.62 -22.69
N TYR A 475 1.35 -23.17 -22.98
CA TYR A 475 2.13 -23.76 -24.07
C TYR A 475 2.36 -25.26 -23.86
N ILE A 476 2.76 -25.68 -22.66
CA ILE A 476 2.96 -27.11 -22.34
C ILE A 476 1.65 -27.90 -22.49
N LEU A 477 0.54 -27.39 -21.95
CA LEU A 477 -0.78 -28.03 -22.02
C LEU A 477 -1.32 -28.09 -23.46
N SER A 478 -1.10 -27.06 -24.27
CA SER A 478 -1.51 -27.00 -25.68
C SER A 478 -0.84 -28.07 -26.56
N ARG A 479 0.34 -28.57 -26.16
CA ARG A 479 1.10 -29.59 -26.92
C ARG A 479 1.00 -30.99 -26.32
N THR A 480 0.42 -31.12 -25.13
CA THR A 480 0.33 -32.38 -24.40
C THR A 480 -1.13 -32.78 -24.15
N LEU A 481 -1.87 -31.95 -23.42
CA LEU A 481 -3.25 -32.20 -23.03
C LEU A 481 -4.24 -31.96 -24.18
N VAL A 482 -4.06 -30.89 -24.96
CA VAL A 482 -4.97 -30.56 -26.07
C VAL A 482 -4.97 -31.67 -27.15
N PRO A 483 -3.83 -32.19 -27.64
CA PRO A 483 -3.81 -33.32 -28.57
C PRO A 483 -4.42 -34.61 -28.01
N THR A 484 -4.20 -34.91 -26.73
CA THR A 484 -4.74 -36.13 -26.10
C THR A 484 -6.26 -36.04 -25.91
N LEU A 485 -6.76 -34.87 -25.51
CA LEU A 485 -8.19 -34.59 -25.46
C LEU A 485 -8.83 -34.58 -26.85
N ALA A 486 -8.17 -34.02 -27.87
CA ALA A 486 -8.64 -34.07 -29.25
C ALA A 486 -8.78 -35.52 -29.74
N MET A 487 -7.80 -36.38 -29.47
CA MET A 487 -7.87 -37.81 -29.83
C MET A 487 -9.06 -38.52 -29.16
N LEU A 488 -9.33 -38.25 -27.88
CA LEU A 488 -10.42 -38.90 -27.12
C LEU A 488 -11.81 -38.36 -27.46
N LEU A 489 -11.96 -37.04 -27.61
CA LEU A 489 -13.24 -36.36 -27.80
C LEU A 489 -13.64 -36.23 -29.28
N MET A 490 -12.68 -36.16 -30.21
CA MET A 490 -12.94 -36.04 -31.66
C MET A 490 -12.94 -37.40 -32.38
N GLY A 491 -12.56 -38.50 -31.70
CA GLY A 491 -12.53 -39.87 -32.24
C GLY A 491 -13.82 -40.37 -32.89
N HIS A 492 -14.98 -39.79 -32.54
CA HIS A 492 -16.30 -40.18 -33.05
C HIS A 492 -16.97 -39.09 -33.91
N ALA A 493 -16.24 -38.03 -34.30
CA ALA A 493 -16.82 -36.83 -34.91
C ALA A 493 -17.12 -36.92 -36.42
N HIS A 494 -16.71 -37.99 -37.10
CA HIS A 494 -16.95 -38.16 -38.54
C HIS A 494 -17.95 -39.27 -38.91
N ALA A 495 -18.69 -39.79 -37.94
CA ALA A 495 -19.96 -40.47 -38.21
C ALA A 495 -21.11 -39.43 -38.26
N HIS A 496 -21.01 -38.42 -39.14
CA HIS A 496 -22.13 -37.52 -39.39
C HIS A 496 -22.90 -37.99 -40.63
N ASP A 497 -24.01 -38.67 -40.38
CA ASP A 497 -25.10 -38.82 -41.34
C ASP A 497 -25.47 -37.45 -41.92
N ALA A 498 -25.38 -37.32 -43.25
CA ALA A 498 -25.72 -36.12 -44.01
C ALA A 498 -27.21 -35.69 -43.89
N LYS A 499 -28.01 -36.33 -43.01
CA LYS A 499 -29.46 -36.14 -42.85
C LYS A 499 -29.90 -35.64 -41.46
N ALA A 500 -28.99 -35.28 -40.54
CA ALA A 500 -29.39 -34.73 -39.24
C ALA A 500 -29.91 -33.28 -39.36
N ARG A 501 -31.08 -32.99 -38.75
CA ARG A 501 -31.68 -31.65 -38.74
C ARG A 501 -30.74 -30.64 -38.06
N PRO A 502 -30.45 -29.47 -38.65
CA PRO A 502 -29.52 -28.52 -38.06
C PRO A 502 -30.12 -27.87 -36.80
N ASN A 503 -29.45 -28.06 -35.66
CA ASN A 503 -29.72 -27.36 -34.39
C ASN A 503 -29.73 -25.82 -34.58
N LEU A 504 -30.43 -25.10 -33.69
CA LEU A 504 -30.50 -23.63 -33.69
C LEU A 504 -29.09 -22.99 -33.74
N PHE A 505 -28.14 -23.53 -32.97
CA PHE A 505 -26.73 -23.11 -32.97
C PHE A 505 -26.02 -23.31 -34.32
N MET A 506 -26.28 -24.43 -35.00
CA MET A 506 -25.71 -24.71 -36.33
C MET A 506 -26.21 -23.70 -37.37
N ARG A 507 -27.46 -23.20 -37.22
CA ARG A 507 -28.02 -22.14 -38.09
C ARG A 507 -27.37 -20.78 -37.82
N LEU A 508 -27.14 -20.44 -36.55
CA LEU A 508 -26.47 -19.20 -36.13
C LEU A 508 -25.02 -19.18 -36.64
N HIS A 509 -24.27 -20.26 -36.40
CA HIS A 509 -22.90 -20.41 -36.89
C HIS A 509 -22.83 -20.34 -38.42
N ARG A 510 -23.69 -21.06 -39.16
CA ARG A 510 -23.76 -20.95 -40.64
C ARG A 510 -24.14 -19.57 -41.15
N ARG A 511 -24.82 -18.73 -40.35
CA ARG A 511 -25.12 -17.33 -40.71
C ARG A 511 -23.91 -16.44 -40.46
N PHE A 512 -23.24 -16.63 -39.33
CA PHE A 512 -21.97 -15.96 -39.00
C PHE A 512 -20.89 -16.28 -40.03
N ASP A 513 -20.66 -17.56 -40.32
CA ASP A 513 -19.65 -18.06 -41.27
C ASP A 513 -19.87 -17.49 -42.68
N ARG A 514 -21.12 -17.44 -43.17
CA ARG A 514 -21.46 -16.77 -44.44
C ARG A 514 -21.19 -15.26 -44.41
N GLY A 515 -21.43 -14.60 -43.29
CA GLY A 515 -21.07 -13.19 -43.09
C GLY A 515 -19.56 -12.98 -43.08
N PHE A 516 -18.84 -13.85 -42.39
CA PHE A 516 -17.39 -13.84 -42.29
C PHE A 516 -16.72 -14.08 -43.65
N GLU A 517 -17.18 -15.05 -44.45
CA GLU A 517 -16.61 -15.28 -45.79
C GLU A 517 -16.86 -14.10 -46.75
N ARG A 518 -17.99 -13.38 -46.62
CA ARG A 518 -18.20 -12.11 -47.35
C ARG A 518 -17.22 -11.04 -46.90
N MET A 519 -17.01 -10.89 -45.60
CA MET A 519 -16.04 -9.95 -45.04
C MET A 519 -14.61 -10.30 -45.47
N ARG A 520 -14.25 -11.59 -45.49
CA ARG A 520 -12.97 -12.09 -45.99
C ARG A 520 -12.78 -11.76 -47.46
N GLY A 521 -13.81 -11.96 -48.29
CA GLY A 521 -13.80 -11.55 -49.70
C GLY A 521 -13.56 -10.04 -49.87
N ALA A 522 -14.27 -9.21 -49.09
CA ALA A 522 -14.08 -7.76 -49.09
C ALA A 522 -12.67 -7.35 -48.63
N TYR A 523 -12.15 -7.99 -47.58
CA TYR A 523 -10.79 -7.78 -47.09
C TYR A 523 -9.74 -8.10 -48.15
N ILE A 524 -9.86 -9.21 -48.88
CA ILE A 524 -8.93 -9.58 -49.95
C ILE A 524 -8.93 -8.51 -51.06
N VAL A 525 -10.10 -8.00 -51.43
CA VAL A 525 -10.22 -6.92 -52.42
C VAL A 525 -9.57 -5.63 -51.91
N ILE A 526 -9.85 -5.22 -50.68
CA ILE A 526 -9.25 -4.02 -50.07
C ILE A 526 -7.72 -4.17 -49.96
N LEU A 527 -7.24 -5.30 -49.44
CA LEU A 527 -5.82 -5.58 -49.28
C LEU A 527 -5.10 -5.58 -50.64
N SER A 528 -5.69 -6.19 -51.67
CA SER A 528 -5.12 -6.19 -53.02
C SER A 528 -4.98 -4.77 -53.60
N SER A 529 -5.98 -3.91 -53.39
CA SER A 529 -5.95 -2.50 -53.80
C SER A 529 -4.88 -1.71 -53.03
N LEU A 530 -4.77 -1.93 -51.73
CA LEU A 530 -3.75 -1.30 -50.88
C LEU A 530 -2.33 -1.77 -51.26
N LEU A 531 -2.15 -3.04 -51.63
CA LEU A 531 -0.86 -3.60 -52.08
C LEU A 531 -0.32 -2.89 -53.33
N VAL A 532 -1.22 -2.45 -54.22
CA VAL A 532 -0.86 -1.64 -55.40
C VAL A 532 -0.46 -0.21 -54.98
N ARG A 533 -1.18 0.42 -54.05
CA ARG A 533 -0.92 1.79 -53.54
C ARG A 533 -0.10 1.85 -52.25
N ARG A 534 0.77 0.86 -52.02
CA ARG A 534 1.46 0.62 -50.74
C ARG A 534 2.23 1.79 -50.14
N ARG A 535 2.84 2.65 -50.97
CA ARG A 535 3.62 3.81 -50.47
C ARG A 535 2.73 4.86 -49.82
N LEU A 536 1.58 5.15 -50.43
CA LEU A 536 0.63 6.16 -49.96
C LEU A 536 -0.03 5.72 -48.65
N PHE A 537 -0.50 4.46 -48.59
CA PHE A 537 -1.10 3.94 -47.37
C PHE A 537 -0.10 3.85 -46.22
N ALA A 538 1.11 3.33 -46.48
CA ALA A 538 2.13 3.21 -45.43
C ALA A 538 2.51 4.58 -44.84
N SER A 539 2.65 5.62 -45.68
CA SER A 539 2.95 6.97 -45.19
C SER A 539 1.79 7.61 -44.43
N LEU A 540 0.54 7.44 -44.89
CA LEU A 540 -0.64 7.96 -44.20
C LEU A 540 -0.84 7.28 -42.85
N PHE A 541 -0.67 5.95 -42.80
CA PHE A 541 -0.84 5.17 -41.58
C PHE A 541 0.24 5.50 -40.54
N LEU A 542 1.52 5.57 -40.94
CA LEU A 542 2.60 6.03 -40.06
C LEU A 542 2.41 7.48 -39.62
N GLY A 543 1.99 8.37 -40.53
CA GLY A 543 1.69 9.76 -40.22
C GLY A 543 0.58 9.89 -39.18
N PHE A 544 -0.49 9.09 -39.30
CA PHE A 544 -1.56 9.02 -38.31
C PHE A 544 -1.06 8.50 -36.94
N CYS A 545 -0.23 7.47 -36.92
CA CYS A 545 0.36 6.95 -35.67
C CYS A 545 1.24 8.01 -34.98
N LEU A 546 2.09 8.70 -35.75
CA LEU A 546 2.96 9.78 -35.26
C LEU A 546 2.16 10.98 -34.74
N LEU A 547 1.10 11.39 -35.44
CA LEU A 547 0.23 12.47 -34.99
C LEU A 547 -0.50 12.09 -33.69
N SER A 548 -0.94 10.83 -33.58
CA SER A 548 -1.61 10.31 -32.38
C SER A 548 -0.68 10.31 -31.15
N ALA A 549 0.64 10.21 -31.34
CA ALA A 549 1.60 10.34 -30.24
C ALA A 549 1.58 11.74 -29.58
N GLY A 550 1.15 12.78 -30.31
CA GLY A 550 0.98 14.12 -29.75
C GLY A 550 -0.11 14.22 -28.68
N LEU A 551 -1.09 13.30 -28.68
CA LEU A 551 -2.14 13.27 -27.66
C LEU A 551 -1.59 12.94 -26.27
N VAL A 552 -0.42 12.30 -26.16
CA VAL A 552 0.23 12.00 -24.87
C VAL A 552 0.41 13.25 -24.01
N PHE A 553 0.67 14.40 -24.62
CA PHE A 553 0.83 15.67 -23.88
C PHE A 553 -0.47 16.22 -23.30
N VAL A 554 -1.62 15.69 -23.72
CA VAL A 554 -2.95 16.07 -23.24
C VAL A 554 -3.45 15.09 -22.16
N LEU A 555 -2.93 13.87 -22.13
CA LEU A 555 -3.27 12.91 -21.07
C LEU A 555 -2.70 13.38 -19.73
N GLY A 556 -3.52 13.32 -18.68
CA GLY A 556 -3.05 13.47 -17.31
C GLY A 556 -2.18 12.30 -16.88
N GLU A 557 -1.36 12.50 -15.84
CA GLU A 557 -0.48 11.48 -15.26
C GLU A 557 -0.82 11.24 -13.78
N ASP A 558 -1.16 9.99 -13.43
CA ASP A 558 -1.38 9.55 -12.04
C ASP A 558 -0.60 8.29 -11.71
N PHE A 559 -0.28 8.07 -10.44
CA PHE A 559 0.41 6.84 -10.05
C PHE A 559 -0.53 5.62 -10.16
N PHE A 560 -1.66 5.70 -9.46
CA PHE A 560 -2.77 4.76 -9.53
C PHE A 560 -4.08 5.55 -9.55
N PRO A 561 -5.14 5.01 -10.19
CA PRO A 561 -6.46 5.64 -10.14
C PRO A 561 -7.01 5.61 -8.71
N SER A 562 -7.77 6.64 -8.33
CA SER A 562 -8.51 6.68 -7.07
C SER A 562 -9.62 5.64 -7.05
N VAL A 563 -9.81 4.97 -5.92
CA VAL A 563 -10.88 4.00 -5.68
C VAL A 563 -11.85 4.58 -4.66
N ASP A 564 -13.15 4.43 -4.92
CA ASP A 564 -14.16 4.75 -3.91
C ASP A 564 -14.28 3.58 -2.93
N ALA A 565 -13.79 3.80 -1.70
CA ALA A 565 -13.80 2.79 -0.64
C ALA A 565 -15.05 2.87 0.25
N GLY A 566 -15.99 3.79 -0.02
CA GLY A 566 -17.12 4.05 0.87
C GLY A 566 -16.72 4.58 2.24
N ASP A 567 -15.58 5.26 2.32
CA ASP A 567 -15.01 5.78 3.57
C ASP A 567 -14.43 7.19 3.34
N ILE A 568 -14.68 8.10 4.27
CA ILE A 568 -14.13 9.45 4.28
C ILE A 568 -13.23 9.60 5.49
N ARG A 569 -11.95 9.85 5.24
CA ARG A 569 -10.97 10.13 6.28
C ARG A 569 -10.61 11.62 6.27
N MET A 570 -11.09 12.32 7.28
CA MET A 570 -10.92 13.76 7.42
C MET A 570 -10.08 14.09 8.65
N HIS A 571 -9.03 14.87 8.48
CA HIS A 571 -8.26 15.41 9.60
C HIS A 571 -8.71 16.84 9.88
N MET A 572 -8.97 17.13 11.16
CA MET A 572 -9.19 18.47 11.68
C MET A 572 -8.00 18.89 12.54
N ARG A 573 -7.56 20.13 12.36
CA ARG A 573 -6.47 20.75 13.14
C ARG A 573 -6.97 22.07 13.71
N ALA A 574 -7.24 22.09 15.01
CA ALA A 574 -7.58 23.31 15.73
C ALA A 574 -6.33 24.21 15.91
N PRO A 575 -6.47 25.46 16.38
CA PRO A 575 -5.32 26.28 16.72
C PRO A 575 -4.37 25.58 17.71
N THR A 576 -3.07 25.84 17.58
CA THR A 576 -2.04 25.30 18.47
C THR A 576 -2.30 25.66 19.95
N GLY A 577 -1.92 24.77 20.86
CA GLY A 577 -2.26 24.89 22.29
C GLY A 577 -3.73 24.64 22.68
N THR A 578 -4.61 24.26 21.74
CA THR A 578 -6.00 23.90 22.07
C THR A 578 -6.03 22.65 22.97
N ARG A 579 -6.75 22.75 24.09
CA ARG A 579 -6.93 21.65 25.05
C ARG A 579 -7.81 20.56 24.45
N ILE A 580 -7.53 19.30 24.80
CA ILE A 580 -8.23 18.14 24.24
C ILE A 580 -9.75 18.18 24.45
N GLU A 581 -10.22 18.78 25.54
CA GLU A 581 -11.65 18.92 25.84
C GLU A 581 -12.34 19.87 24.86
N GLU A 582 -11.67 20.96 24.47
CA GLU A 582 -12.18 21.90 23.45
C GLU A 582 -12.11 21.27 22.06
N THR A 583 -11.07 20.51 21.76
CA THR A 583 -10.97 19.71 20.52
C THR A 583 -12.15 18.75 20.40
N ALA A 584 -12.51 18.05 21.49
CA ALA A 584 -13.67 17.14 21.50
C ALA A 584 -15.00 17.87 21.31
N ARG A 585 -15.16 19.06 21.90
CA ARG A 585 -16.34 19.91 21.67
C ARG A 585 -16.42 20.42 20.24
N LEU A 586 -15.30 20.76 19.61
CA LEU A 586 -15.25 21.14 18.20
C LEU A 586 -15.62 19.96 17.29
N ALA A 587 -15.10 18.77 17.59
CA ALA A 587 -15.45 17.54 16.87
C ALA A 587 -16.97 17.24 16.96
N ASP A 588 -17.62 17.44 18.12
CA ASP A 588 -19.08 17.33 18.25
C ASP A 588 -19.84 18.23 17.25
N GLU A 589 -19.38 19.47 17.08
CA GLU A 589 -20.03 20.41 16.17
C GLU A 589 -19.75 20.06 14.70
N ILE A 590 -18.56 19.56 14.39
CA ILE A 590 -18.19 19.10 13.04
C ILE A 590 -19.00 17.85 12.68
N GLU A 591 -19.13 16.90 13.60
CA GLU A 591 -19.91 15.67 13.42
C GLU A 591 -21.38 15.98 13.07
N LYS A 592 -21.97 17.00 13.73
CA LYS A 592 -23.34 17.47 13.38
C LYS A 592 -23.44 17.98 11.95
N VAL A 593 -22.39 18.61 11.42
CA VAL A 593 -22.36 19.07 10.02
C VAL A 593 -22.19 17.89 9.07
N VAL A 594 -21.33 16.92 9.40
CA VAL A 594 -21.20 15.68 8.62
C VAL A 594 -22.55 14.97 8.51
N ARG A 595 -23.29 14.84 9.63
CA ARG A 595 -24.64 14.24 9.66
C ARG A 595 -25.72 15.05 8.93
N GLN A 596 -25.45 16.31 8.57
CA GLN A 596 -26.34 17.12 7.72
C GLN A 596 -26.10 16.89 6.23
N ILE A 597 -24.85 16.64 5.84
CA ILE A 597 -24.43 16.43 4.45
C ILE A 597 -24.67 14.97 4.04
N VAL A 598 -24.22 14.03 4.87
CA VAL A 598 -24.36 12.60 4.58
C VAL A 598 -25.73 12.12 5.06
N PRO A 599 -26.59 11.61 4.17
CA PRO A 599 -27.91 11.09 4.53
C PRO A 599 -27.82 9.94 5.54
N GLN A 600 -28.72 9.89 6.53
CA GLN A 600 -28.72 8.83 7.56
C GLN A 600 -28.92 7.41 7.00
N ASN A 601 -29.56 7.28 5.83
CA ASN A 601 -29.69 6.01 5.13
C ASN A 601 -28.34 5.53 4.57
N GLU A 602 -27.42 6.43 4.22
CA GLU A 602 -26.11 6.11 3.66
C GLU A 602 -24.99 6.09 4.71
N LEU A 603 -25.14 6.79 5.84
CA LEU A 603 -24.17 6.79 6.93
C LEU A 603 -24.21 5.49 7.75
N GLU A 604 -23.07 4.81 7.90
CA GLU A 604 -22.92 3.64 8.77
C GLU A 604 -22.48 4.02 10.19
N THR A 605 -21.31 4.64 10.33
CA THR A 605 -20.78 5.09 11.64
C THR A 605 -19.78 6.23 11.46
N ILE A 606 -19.62 7.06 12.49
CA ILE A 606 -18.55 8.06 12.58
C ILE A 606 -17.63 7.70 13.74
N LEU A 607 -16.34 7.60 13.46
CA LEU A 607 -15.29 7.36 14.45
C LEU A 607 -14.38 8.59 14.53
N ASP A 608 -14.29 9.19 15.72
CA ASP A 608 -13.37 10.28 16.01
C ASP A 608 -12.19 9.75 16.84
N ASN A 609 -10.97 9.98 16.39
CA ASN A 609 -9.74 9.76 17.13
C ASN A 609 -9.02 11.10 17.32
N LEU A 610 -9.20 11.71 18.49
CA LEU A 610 -8.79 13.08 18.78
C LEU A 610 -7.52 13.10 19.63
N GLY A 611 -6.57 13.97 19.30
CA GLY A 611 -5.34 14.22 20.05
C GLY A 611 -4.25 13.17 19.88
N LEU A 612 -3.17 13.31 20.65
CA LEU A 612 -2.00 12.43 20.57
C LEU A 612 -2.19 11.16 21.43
N PRO A 613 -2.16 9.95 20.84
CA PRO A 613 -2.20 8.72 21.61
C PRO A 613 -1.03 8.65 22.60
N TYR A 614 -1.31 8.15 23.80
CA TYR A 614 -0.31 8.02 24.87
C TYR A 614 0.75 6.94 24.58
N SER A 615 0.53 6.09 23.59
CA SER A 615 1.45 5.05 23.17
C SER A 615 2.27 5.49 21.97
N GLY A 616 3.59 5.57 22.14
CA GLY A 616 4.49 5.82 21.01
C GLY A 616 4.46 4.71 19.94
N ILE A 617 4.01 3.50 20.29
CA ILE A 617 3.79 2.42 19.31
C ILE A 617 2.67 2.81 18.33
N ASN A 618 1.56 3.38 18.85
CA ASN A 618 0.46 3.86 18.03
C ASN A 618 0.92 4.96 17.07
N LEU A 619 1.71 5.92 17.56
CA LEU A 619 2.25 6.98 16.71
C LEU A 619 3.18 6.44 15.61
N SER A 620 3.99 5.41 15.91
CA SER A 620 4.88 4.82 14.91
C SER A 620 4.13 4.19 13.73
N TYR A 621 2.92 3.66 13.97
CA TYR A 621 2.06 3.08 12.93
C TYR A 621 1.06 4.07 12.34
N SER A 622 0.86 5.23 12.97
CA SER A 622 -0.07 6.25 12.50
C SER A 622 0.47 6.95 11.24
N ASN A 623 -0.42 7.17 10.28
CA ASN A 623 -0.22 7.97 9.07
C ASN A 623 -1.11 9.23 9.06
N ALA A 624 -1.73 9.58 10.20
CA ALA A 624 -2.67 10.69 10.29
C ALA A 624 -1.97 12.07 10.33
N GLY A 625 -0.67 12.13 10.60
CA GLY A 625 0.04 13.41 10.72
C GLY A 625 -0.38 14.22 11.95
N THR A 626 -0.87 13.57 13.01
CA THR A 626 -1.24 14.22 14.28
C THR A 626 -0.03 14.85 14.97
N ILE A 627 -0.13 16.12 15.37
CA ILE A 627 0.97 16.86 16.02
C ILE A 627 0.71 17.25 17.49
N GLY A 628 -0.53 17.11 17.97
CA GLY A 628 -0.90 17.59 19.31
C GLY A 628 -2.33 17.23 19.72
N THR A 629 -2.76 17.69 20.89
CA THR A 629 -4.15 17.56 21.40
C THR A 629 -5.16 18.36 20.59
N LEU A 630 -4.68 19.29 19.76
CA LEU A 630 -5.45 20.14 18.86
C LEU A 630 -5.94 19.42 17.60
N ASP A 631 -5.35 18.27 17.28
CA ASP A 631 -5.65 17.51 16.06
C ASP A 631 -6.72 16.46 16.32
N GLY A 632 -7.43 16.06 15.27
CA GLY A 632 -8.40 14.97 15.34
C GLY A 632 -8.63 14.35 13.97
N GLU A 633 -8.65 13.03 13.95
CA GLU A 633 -8.99 12.24 12.78
C GLU A 633 -10.45 11.80 12.89
N ILE A 634 -11.28 12.20 11.94
CA ILE A 634 -12.70 11.87 11.85
C ILE A 634 -12.87 10.96 10.64
N GLN A 635 -13.20 9.70 10.89
CA GLN A 635 -13.41 8.66 9.89
C GLN A 635 -14.91 8.36 9.76
N VAL A 636 -15.43 8.41 8.54
CA VAL A 636 -16.87 8.30 8.25
C VAL A 636 -17.09 7.12 7.32
N ALA A 637 -17.64 6.04 7.86
CA ALA A 637 -18.02 4.87 7.08
C ALA A 637 -19.40 5.07 6.41
N LEU A 638 -19.47 4.79 5.12
CA LEU A 638 -20.70 4.79 4.32
C LEU A 638 -21.16 3.35 4.07
N LYS A 639 -22.47 3.15 3.94
CA LYS A 639 -23.09 1.87 3.60
C LYS A 639 -22.90 1.56 2.11
N PRO A 640 -22.91 0.29 1.67
CA PRO A 640 -22.60 -0.11 0.30
C PRO A 640 -23.41 0.54 -0.85
N ASP A 641 -24.57 1.12 -0.57
CA ASP A 641 -25.46 1.76 -1.58
C ASP A 641 -25.41 3.30 -1.45
N HIS A 642 -24.20 3.85 -1.36
CA HIS A 642 -23.95 5.27 -1.17
C HIS A 642 -23.75 6.01 -2.50
N ALA A 643 -24.04 7.31 -2.51
CA ALA A 643 -23.61 8.19 -3.60
C ALA A 643 -22.07 8.31 -3.62
N PRO A 644 -21.43 8.61 -4.77
CA PRO A 644 -19.99 8.69 -4.87
C PRO A 644 -19.38 9.54 -3.75
N THR A 645 -18.45 8.94 -3.01
CA THR A 645 -17.89 9.53 -1.78
C THR A 645 -17.27 10.90 -2.03
N GLN A 646 -16.72 11.10 -3.23
CA GLN A 646 -16.13 12.36 -3.67
C GLN A 646 -17.10 13.55 -3.58
N ASN A 647 -18.39 13.35 -3.86
CA ASN A 647 -19.38 14.43 -3.80
C ASN A 647 -19.52 14.98 -2.37
N TYR A 648 -19.47 14.09 -1.38
CA TYR A 648 -19.54 14.46 0.03
C TYR A 648 -18.26 15.16 0.49
N ILE A 649 -17.09 14.69 0.03
CA ILE A 649 -15.79 15.32 0.30
C ILE A 649 -15.76 16.76 -0.24
N ASP A 650 -16.20 16.97 -1.49
CA ASP A 650 -16.24 18.29 -2.12
C ASP A 650 -17.12 19.28 -1.35
N GLU A 651 -18.29 18.81 -0.90
CA GLU A 651 -19.22 19.62 -0.11
C GLU A 651 -18.67 19.95 1.27
N LEU A 652 -18.10 18.95 1.97
CA LEU A 652 -17.46 19.13 3.28
C LEU A 652 -16.28 20.11 3.18
N ARG A 653 -15.43 19.96 2.16
CA ARG A 653 -14.28 20.83 1.92
C ARG A 653 -14.68 22.28 1.67
N ALA A 654 -15.82 22.51 1.00
CA ALA A 654 -16.34 23.86 0.77
C ALA A 654 -17.01 24.48 2.01
N LEU A 655 -17.70 23.68 2.83
CA LEU A 655 -18.53 24.16 3.94
C LEU A 655 -17.76 24.30 5.26
N LEU A 656 -16.91 23.33 5.61
CA LEU A 656 -16.28 23.26 6.93
C LEU A 656 -15.38 24.47 7.24
N PRO A 657 -14.47 24.91 6.35
CA PRO A 657 -13.64 26.10 6.64
C PRO A 657 -14.44 27.39 6.79
N ARG A 658 -15.63 27.48 6.17
CA ARG A 658 -16.53 28.65 6.30
C ARG A 658 -17.27 28.65 7.64
N ARG A 659 -17.62 27.48 8.15
CA ARG A 659 -18.38 27.32 9.40
C ARG A 659 -17.50 27.31 10.64
N PHE A 660 -16.25 26.85 10.50
CA PHE A 660 -15.26 26.76 11.57
C PHE A 660 -13.99 27.54 11.21
N PRO A 661 -14.05 28.89 11.23
CA PRO A 661 -12.87 29.70 10.93
C PRO A 661 -11.77 29.44 11.97
N GLY A 662 -10.54 29.25 11.49
CA GLY A 662 -9.37 28.95 12.33
C GLY A 662 -9.11 27.46 12.57
N VAL A 663 -9.98 26.56 12.09
CA VAL A 663 -9.71 25.12 12.03
C VAL A 663 -9.25 24.77 10.60
N GLU A 664 -8.12 24.07 10.50
CA GLU A 664 -7.64 23.53 9.24
C GLU A 664 -8.25 22.14 9.02
N PHE A 665 -8.78 21.90 7.82
CA PHE A 665 -9.31 20.60 7.41
C PHE A 665 -8.50 20.10 6.23
N PHE A 666 -8.15 18.82 6.24
CA PHE A 666 -7.56 18.16 5.10
C PHE A 666 -8.03 16.71 5.01
N PHE A 667 -8.28 16.25 3.78
CA PHE A 667 -8.76 14.90 3.53
C PHE A 667 -7.59 13.98 3.19
N GLN A 668 -7.57 12.82 3.85
CA GLN A 668 -6.54 11.81 3.67
C GLN A 668 -7.08 10.66 2.85
N PRO A 669 -6.21 9.89 2.17
CA PRO A 669 -6.65 8.69 1.48
C PRO A 669 -7.28 7.70 2.47
N ALA A 670 -8.55 7.39 2.26
CA ALA A 670 -9.27 6.36 3.03
C ALA A 670 -8.97 4.96 2.49
N ASP A 671 -8.69 4.83 1.19
CA ASP A 671 -8.43 3.54 0.57
C ASP A 671 -7.07 2.95 0.98
N ILE A 672 -7.06 1.64 1.19
CA ILE A 672 -5.92 0.88 1.68
C ILE A 672 -4.71 0.95 0.73
N VAL A 673 -4.96 1.07 -0.58
CA VAL A 673 -3.90 1.02 -1.58
C VAL A 673 -3.14 2.34 -1.60
N THR A 674 -3.81 3.47 -1.69
CA THR A 674 -3.17 4.79 -1.65
C THR A 674 -2.43 5.00 -0.33
N GLN A 675 -2.96 4.51 0.80
CA GLN A 675 -2.26 4.56 2.09
C GLN A 675 -0.91 3.81 2.05
N ILE A 676 -0.88 2.61 1.46
CA ILE A 676 0.36 1.82 1.29
C ILE A 676 1.32 2.51 0.30
N LEU A 677 0.80 3.04 -0.81
CA LEU A 677 1.60 3.70 -1.85
C LEU A 677 2.22 5.03 -1.40
N ASN A 678 1.60 5.70 -0.42
CA ASN A 678 2.10 6.96 0.15
C ASN A 678 3.13 6.76 1.27
N PHE A 679 3.52 5.52 1.62
CA PHE A 679 4.50 5.23 2.70
C PHE A 679 4.13 5.81 4.07
N GLY A 680 2.83 5.97 4.33
CA GLY A 680 2.36 6.58 5.56
C GLY A 680 2.47 8.11 5.60
N LEU A 681 2.78 8.77 4.48
CA LEU A 681 2.63 10.23 4.35
C LEU A 681 1.14 10.60 4.21
N PRO A 682 0.70 11.72 4.82
CA PRO A 682 -0.69 12.15 4.79
C PRO A 682 -1.11 12.76 3.44
N ALA A 683 -0.18 13.10 2.55
CA ALA A 683 -0.44 13.70 1.23
C ALA A 683 0.44 13.11 0.13
N ALA A 684 0.00 13.25 -1.12
CA ALA A 684 0.67 12.69 -2.31
C ALA A 684 1.99 13.40 -2.68
N ILE A 685 2.10 14.70 -2.37
CA ILE A 685 3.29 15.51 -2.60
C ILE A 685 3.73 16.12 -1.26
N ASP A 686 5.00 15.94 -0.94
CA ASP A 686 5.65 16.56 0.23
C ASP A 686 6.82 17.44 -0.25
N VAL A 687 6.73 18.75 -0.02
CA VAL A 687 7.81 19.69 -0.32
C VAL A 687 8.58 19.97 0.97
N GLN A 688 9.76 19.35 1.08
CA GLN A 688 10.63 19.42 2.25
C GLN A 688 11.64 20.57 2.12
N ILE A 689 11.60 21.50 3.06
CA ILE A 689 12.63 22.55 3.20
C ILE A 689 13.56 22.15 4.34
N GLN A 690 14.74 21.64 3.98
CA GLN A 690 15.71 21.08 4.93
C GLN A 690 16.77 22.13 5.27
N GLY A 691 17.10 22.32 6.54
CA GLY A 691 18.21 23.20 6.95
C GLY A 691 18.19 23.55 8.44
N GLN A 692 19.33 24.00 8.96
CA GLN A 692 19.50 24.28 10.40
C GLN A 692 18.73 25.52 10.89
N ASN A 693 18.41 26.46 10.00
CA ASN A 693 17.63 27.65 10.35
C ASN A 693 16.13 27.38 10.14
N ALA A 694 15.51 26.69 11.09
CA ALA A 694 14.10 26.29 11.02
C ALA A 694 13.14 27.48 10.85
N GLN A 695 13.41 28.61 11.51
CA GLN A 695 12.56 29.79 11.44
C GLN A 695 12.59 30.45 10.05
N ALA A 696 13.78 30.66 9.48
CA ALA A 696 13.90 31.21 8.13
C ALA A 696 13.35 30.23 7.07
N ASN A 697 13.50 28.92 7.28
CA ASN A 697 12.91 27.90 6.43
C ASN A 697 11.38 27.93 6.48
N PHE A 698 10.79 28.13 7.66
CA PHE A 698 9.34 28.26 7.85
C PHE A 698 8.76 29.49 7.14
N GLU A 699 9.49 30.62 7.11
CA GLU A 699 9.06 31.79 6.34
C GLU A 699 9.01 31.53 4.83
N VAL A 700 10.00 30.80 4.30
CA VAL A 700 10.02 30.37 2.90
C VAL A 700 8.88 29.39 2.62
N ALA A 701 8.66 28.41 3.51
CA ALA A 701 7.55 27.46 3.44
C ALA A 701 6.20 28.18 3.38
N SER A 702 6.01 29.18 4.25
CA SER A 702 4.77 29.97 4.33
C SER A 702 4.50 30.78 3.06
N LYS A 703 5.55 31.32 2.42
CA LYS A 703 5.42 32.01 1.13
C LYS A 703 5.08 31.04 0.00
N LEU A 704 5.79 29.91 -0.06
CA LEU A 704 5.58 28.88 -1.06
C LEU A 704 4.18 28.25 -0.96
N MET A 705 3.70 27.96 0.26
CA MET A 705 2.35 27.47 0.52
C MET A 705 1.28 28.39 -0.08
N LYS A 706 1.41 29.71 0.08
CA LYS A 706 0.45 30.68 -0.49
C LYS A 706 0.43 30.64 -2.02
N GLN A 707 1.59 30.42 -2.65
CA GLN A 707 1.69 30.31 -4.10
C GLN A 707 1.12 28.97 -4.60
N ILE A 708 1.42 27.87 -3.92
CA ILE A 708 0.92 26.53 -4.26
C ILE A 708 -0.61 26.47 -4.14
N ARG A 709 -1.20 27.13 -3.14
CA ARG A 709 -2.66 27.22 -2.98
C ARG A 709 -3.40 27.84 -4.18
N MET A 710 -2.69 28.57 -5.05
CA MET A 710 -3.27 29.17 -6.26
C MET A 710 -3.22 28.22 -7.47
N ILE A 711 -2.60 27.06 -7.36
CA ILE A 711 -2.52 26.06 -8.44
C ILE A 711 -3.90 25.41 -8.65
N PRO A 712 -4.43 25.38 -9.89
CA PRO A 712 -5.64 24.63 -10.19
C PRO A 712 -5.43 23.13 -9.96
N GLY A 713 -6.32 22.52 -9.17
CA GLY A 713 -6.28 21.11 -8.78
C GLY A 713 -5.49 20.82 -7.50
N ASN A 714 -4.91 21.83 -6.87
CA ASN A 714 -4.32 21.70 -5.54
C ASN A 714 -5.40 21.87 -4.46
N VAL A 715 -5.45 20.91 -3.53
CA VAL A 715 -6.35 20.94 -2.37
C VAL A 715 -5.57 20.77 -1.06
N ASP A 716 -6.15 21.28 0.02
CA ASP A 716 -5.74 20.97 1.40
C ASP A 716 -4.25 21.20 1.74
N THR A 717 -3.60 22.16 1.08
CA THR A 717 -2.19 22.47 1.31
C THR A 717 -1.93 23.04 2.71
N HIS A 718 -1.05 22.41 3.47
CA HIS A 718 -0.72 22.84 4.83
C HIS A 718 0.74 22.54 5.20
N ILE A 719 1.26 23.33 6.14
CA ILE A 719 2.57 23.11 6.77
C ILE A 719 2.37 22.27 8.02
N GLN A 720 3.17 21.23 8.18
CA GLN A 720 3.07 20.31 9.31
C GLN A 720 3.67 20.90 10.61
N GLN A 721 4.86 21.51 10.54
CA GLN A 721 5.57 22.09 11.67
C GLN A 721 5.05 23.50 11.97
N LYS A 722 4.05 23.59 12.84
CA LYS A 722 3.45 24.86 13.29
C LYS A 722 4.35 25.58 14.30
N LEU A 723 4.59 26.89 14.10
CA LEU A 723 5.47 27.77 14.92
C LEU A 723 4.68 28.70 15.86
N ASP A 724 3.46 28.33 16.22
CA ASP A 724 2.56 29.12 17.05
C ASP A 724 2.12 28.36 18.31
N GLU A 725 2.85 27.32 18.73
CA GLU A 725 2.57 26.62 19.99
C GLU A 725 2.90 27.53 21.18
N PRO A 726 1.90 27.89 22.02
CA PRO A 726 2.11 28.78 23.14
C PRO A 726 2.93 28.08 24.24
N ALA A 727 4.02 28.72 24.66
CA ALA A 727 4.91 28.22 25.72
C ALA A 727 5.14 29.28 26.80
N ILE A 728 5.45 28.83 28.00
CA ILE A 728 5.83 29.68 29.13
C ILE A 728 7.23 29.28 29.58
N ASP A 729 8.21 30.16 29.37
CA ASP A 729 9.57 29.97 29.85
C ASP A 729 9.71 30.46 31.30
N LEU A 730 10.29 29.63 32.15
CA LEU A 730 10.56 29.91 33.56
C LEU A 730 12.06 30.10 33.76
N GLN A 731 12.51 31.35 33.70
CA GLN A 731 13.92 31.68 33.83
C GLN A 731 14.32 31.75 35.29
N MET A 732 15.13 30.79 35.74
CA MET A 732 15.62 30.75 37.13
C MET A 732 16.61 31.87 37.41
N ASP A 733 16.38 32.64 38.47
CA ASP A 733 17.37 33.58 39.01
C ASP A 733 18.40 32.81 39.84
N ARG A 734 19.49 32.42 39.19
CA ARG A 734 20.56 31.62 39.83
C ARG A 734 21.22 32.33 41.01
N THR A 735 21.34 33.66 40.97
CA THR A 735 21.92 34.44 42.06
C THR A 735 20.97 34.42 43.27
N ARG A 736 19.67 34.60 43.04
CA ARG A 736 18.66 34.51 44.10
C ARG A 736 18.56 33.12 44.70
N LEU A 737 18.67 32.08 43.88
CA LEU A 737 18.71 30.69 44.35
C LEU A 737 19.88 30.46 45.31
N GLN A 738 21.09 30.89 44.95
CA GLN A 738 22.26 30.75 45.82
C GLN A 738 22.12 31.53 47.13
N GLN A 739 21.54 32.74 47.11
CA GLN A 739 21.27 33.52 48.33
C GLN A 739 20.31 32.80 49.29
N LEU A 740 19.44 31.93 48.76
CA LEU A 740 18.45 31.17 49.53
C LEU A 740 18.90 29.73 49.82
N ASN A 741 20.17 29.38 49.54
CA ASN A 741 20.71 28.02 49.64
C ASN A 741 19.92 26.99 48.82
N LEU A 742 19.35 27.41 47.70
CA LEU A 742 18.66 26.56 46.74
C LEU A 742 19.55 26.32 45.51
N SER A 743 19.49 25.12 44.95
CA SER A 743 20.07 24.82 43.65
C SER A 743 19.00 24.86 42.56
N ALA A 744 19.43 25.04 41.30
CA ALA A 744 18.53 24.93 40.15
C ALA A 744 17.83 23.56 40.08
N SER A 745 18.52 22.49 40.53
CA SER A 745 17.95 21.14 40.60
C SER A 745 16.77 21.05 41.57
N ASN A 746 16.81 21.78 42.68
CA ASN A 746 15.70 21.77 43.66
C ASN A 746 14.43 22.40 43.06
N VAL A 747 14.59 23.50 42.31
CA VAL A 747 13.47 24.16 41.62
C VAL A 747 12.93 23.26 40.51
N ALA A 748 13.82 22.76 39.64
CA ALA A 748 13.44 21.92 38.51
C ALA A 748 12.66 20.68 38.96
N GLN A 749 13.15 19.96 39.99
CA GLN A 749 12.51 18.73 40.44
C GLN A 749 11.12 18.98 41.06
N ASN A 750 10.95 20.07 41.82
CA ASN A 750 9.64 20.41 42.40
C ASN A 750 8.62 20.81 41.34
N VAL A 751 9.04 21.57 40.32
CA VAL A 751 8.19 21.91 39.17
C VAL A 751 7.86 20.66 38.35
N LEU A 752 8.84 19.79 38.10
CA LEU A 752 8.66 18.54 37.36
C LEU A 752 7.64 17.64 38.06
N VAL A 753 7.79 17.39 39.37
CA VAL A 753 6.85 16.55 40.13
C VAL A 753 5.46 17.18 40.15
N SER A 754 5.35 18.51 40.32
CA SER A 754 4.06 19.19 40.34
C SER A 754 3.32 19.10 39.00
N LEU A 755 4.01 19.28 37.86
CA LEU A 755 3.39 19.38 36.54
C LEU A 755 3.42 18.09 35.72
N SER A 756 4.59 17.46 35.58
CA SER A 756 4.80 16.25 34.75
C SER A 756 4.62 14.95 35.55
N GLY A 757 4.52 15.06 36.86
CA GLY A 757 4.38 13.92 37.77
C GLY A 757 5.70 13.22 38.09
N SER A 758 5.71 12.44 39.17
CA SER A 758 6.91 11.73 39.61
C SER A 758 7.28 10.51 38.74
N SER A 759 6.38 10.02 37.88
CA SER A 759 6.55 8.78 37.12
C SER A 759 7.77 8.78 36.19
N GLN A 760 8.16 9.94 35.64
CA GLN A 760 9.29 10.04 34.72
C GLN A 760 10.65 9.87 35.42
N THR A 761 10.82 10.44 36.61
CA THR A 761 12.13 10.48 37.30
C THR A 761 12.20 9.54 38.51
N ALA A 762 11.05 9.17 39.07
CA ALA A 762 10.94 8.38 40.29
C ALA A 762 9.64 7.52 40.24
N PRO A 763 9.59 6.52 39.33
CA PRO A 763 8.39 5.68 39.15
C PRO A 763 8.07 4.90 40.42
N GLY A 764 6.81 5.00 40.86
CA GLY A 764 6.24 4.13 41.89
C GLY A 764 5.26 3.15 41.26
N PHE A 765 5.04 2.01 41.91
CA PHE A 765 4.08 1.01 41.46
C PHE A 765 3.21 0.54 42.62
N TRP A 766 1.96 0.21 42.34
CA TRP A 766 1.02 -0.35 43.29
C TRP A 766 0.35 -1.58 42.69
N PHE A 767 0.53 -2.73 43.34
CA PHE A 767 -0.07 -3.98 42.94
C PHE A 767 -1.50 -4.10 43.46
N ASN A 768 -2.45 -4.34 42.55
CA ASN A 768 -3.83 -4.60 42.93
C ASN A 768 -4.07 -6.10 43.15
N PRO A 769 -4.24 -6.56 44.40
CA PRO A 769 -4.40 -7.98 44.70
C PRO A 769 -5.72 -8.58 44.19
N ARG A 770 -6.70 -7.75 43.78
CA ARG A 770 -8.00 -8.25 43.31
C ARG A 770 -7.97 -8.72 41.87
N ASN A 771 -7.21 -8.06 41.02
CA ASN A 771 -7.15 -8.35 39.58
C ASN A 771 -5.75 -8.75 39.10
N GLY A 772 -4.73 -8.69 39.96
CA GLY A 772 -3.37 -9.14 39.66
C GLY A 772 -2.59 -8.17 38.77
N VAL A 773 -3.06 -6.94 38.59
CA VAL A 773 -2.43 -5.92 37.74
C VAL A 773 -1.62 -4.95 38.60
N GLU A 774 -0.42 -4.60 38.13
CA GLU A 774 0.40 -3.55 38.71
C GLU A 774 0.10 -2.22 38.01
N TYR A 775 -0.21 -1.19 38.80
CA TYR A 775 -0.52 0.14 38.31
C TYR A 775 0.61 1.10 38.66
N ASN A 776 0.88 2.05 37.76
CA ASN A 776 1.76 3.17 38.07
C ASN A 776 1.18 3.98 39.24
N LEU A 777 2.07 4.42 40.12
CA LEU A 777 1.80 5.38 41.17
C LEU A 777 2.60 6.65 40.86
N ALA A 778 1.90 7.77 40.72
CA ALA A 778 2.54 9.05 40.44
C ALA A 778 2.02 10.13 41.38
N VAL A 779 2.95 10.93 41.88
CA VAL A 779 2.68 12.14 42.63
C VAL A 779 2.66 13.30 41.66
N GLN A 780 1.54 14.03 41.62
CA GLN A 780 1.35 15.18 40.73
C GLN A 780 0.34 16.16 41.31
N THR A 781 0.37 17.41 40.85
CA THR A 781 -0.70 18.36 41.15
C THR A 781 -1.80 18.20 40.11
N PRO A 782 -3.08 18.07 40.51
CA PRO A 782 -4.16 17.97 39.53
C PRO A 782 -4.22 19.22 38.63
N GLN A 783 -4.36 19.02 37.31
CA GLN A 783 -4.31 20.12 36.34
C GLN A 783 -5.34 21.23 36.60
N TYR A 784 -6.51 20.89 37.17
CA TYR A 784 -7.53 21.87 37.53
C TYR A 784 -7.18 22.74 38.75
N GLN A 785 -6.17 22.36 39.55
CA GLN A 785 -5.65 23.18 40.66
C GLN A 785 -4.52 24.12 40.22
N VAL A 786 -3.98 23.94 39.01
CA VAL A 786 -2.97 24.81 38.39
C VAL A 786 -3.58 25.44 37.14
N SER A 787 -4.64 26.21 37.36
CA SER A 787 -5.46 26.79 36.29
C SER A 787 -4.98 28.18 35.84
N SER A 788 -4.07 28.80 36.61
CA SER A 788 -3.54 30.14 36.36
C SER A 788 -2.03 30.24 36.63
N ILE A 789 -1.39 31.26 36.06
CA ILE A 789 0.03 31.56 36.31
C ILE A 789 0.28 31.83 37.80
N ASP A 790 -0.64 32.51 38.49
CA ASP A 790 -0.51 32.78 39.91
C ASP A 790 -0.54 31.50 40.75
N GLU A 791 -1.38 30.53 40.41
CA GLU A 791 -1.39 29.21 41.05
C GLU A 791 -0.09 28.43 40.79
N LEU A 792 0.44 28.49 39.56
CA LEU A 792 1.74 27.89 39.22
C LEU A 792 2.88 28.53 40.03
N LEU A 793 2.89 29.85 40.19
CA LEU A 793 3.93 30.57 40.92
C LEU A 793 3.87 30.34 42.44
N ARG A 794 2.75 29.83 42.96
CA ARG A 794 2.56 29.46 44.36
C ARG A 794 3.11 28.07 44.71
N THR A 795 3.64 27.32 43.74
CA THR A 795 4.25 26.00 44.01
C THR A 795 5.39 26.14 45.03
N PRO A 796 5.34 25.39 46.16
CA PRO A 796 6.38 25.46 47.18
C PRO A 796 7.66 24.75 46.74
N VAL A 797 8.80 25.36 47.01
CA VAL A 797 10.15 24.88 46.67
C VAL A 797 11.05 24.93 47.90
N SER A 798 11.82 23.88 48.13
CA SER A 798 12.81 23.77 49.22
C SER A 798 13.96 22.86 48.78
N ALA A 799 15.11 23.00 49.43
CA ALA A 799 16.25 22.09 49.25
C ALA A 799 16.16 20.82 50.12
N SER A 800 15.35 20.84 51.19
CA SER A 800 15.21 19.72 52.12
C SER A 800 13.87 19.78 52.87
N ILE A 801 13.39 18.62 53.34
CA ILE A 801 12.19 18.43 54.18
C ILE A 801 12.18 19.36 55.42
N ASN A 802 13.35 19.72 55.94
CA ASN A 802 13.52 20.60 57.12
C ASN A 802 14.01 22.02 56.77
N GLY A 803 14.17 22.34 55.49
CA GLY A 803 14.63 23.65 55.01
C GLY A 803 13.50 24.68 54.89
N PRO A 804 13.82 25.99 54.84
CA PRO A 804 12.82 27.02 54.64
C PRO A 804 12.19 26.90 53.24
N THR A 805 10.86 26.79 53.19
CA THR A 805 10.10 26.76 51.94
C THR A 805 10.02 28.15 51.32
N GLN A 806 10.17 28.23 50.00
CA GLN A 806 10.01 29.43 49.19
C GLN A 806 8.96 29.20 48.12
N LEU A 807 8.34 30.28 47.61
CA LEU A 807 7.42 30.21 46.48
C LEU A 807 8.20 30.22 45.17
N LEU A 808 7.74 29.46 44.17
CA LEU A 808 8.33 29.45 42.84
C LEU A 808 8.45 30.88 42.25
N GLY A 809 7.44 31.73 42.46
CA GLY A 809 7.45 33.12 41.99
C GLY A 809 8.57 34.00 42.53
N ASN A 810 9.19 33.64 43.66
CA ASN A 810 10.36 34.36 44.19
C ASN A 810 11.67 33.94 43.51
N LEU A 811 11.65 32.86 42.72
CA LEU A 811 12.83 32.16 42.20
C LEU A 811 12.94 32.23 40.68
N VAL A 812 11.84 32.48 39.98
CA VAL A 812 11.78 32.47 38.52
C VAL A 812 11.15 33.74 37.96
N ARG A 813 11.57 34.11 36.76
CA ARG A 813 10.94 35.13 35.92
C ARG A 813 10.20 34.45 34.78
N LEU A 814 8.92 34.80 34.61
CA LEU A 814 8.13 34.32 33.47
C LEU A 814 8.46 35.09 32.18
N SER A 815 8.55 34.37 31.07
CA SER A 815 8.51 34.92 29.72
C SER A 815 7.57 34.09 28.85
N PRO A 816 6.45 34.65 28.35
CA PRO A 816 5.69 34.02 27.27
C PRO A 816 6.57 33.85 26.03
N GLN A 817 6.45 32.70 25.36
CA GLN A 817 7.20 32.34 24.16
C GLN A 817 6.30 31.54 23.21
N THR A 818 6.75 31.37 21.97
CA THR A 818 6.16 30.44 21.00
C THR A 818 7.23 29.48 20.53
N GLN A 819 6.87 28.22 20.31
CA GLN A 819 7.78 27.17 19.87
C GLN A 819 7.15 26.34 18.75
N PHE A 820 7.92 25.44 18.15
CA PHE A 820 7.37 24.46 17.22
C PHE A 820 6.53 23.39 17.95
N ALA A 821 5.33 23.11 17.45
CA ALA A 821 4.47 22.04 17.97
C ALA A 821 5.05 20.64 17.70
N VAL A 822 5.77 20.49 16.58
CA VAL A 822 6.46 19.27 16.16
C VAL A 822 7.75 19.65 15.46
N VAL A 823 8.80 18.86 15.66
CA VAL A 823 10.08 19.01 14.95
C VAL A 823 10.35 17.72 14.18
N THR A 824 10.60 17.82 12.88
CA THR A 824 10.96 16.67 12.05
C THR A 824 12.40 16.79 11.56
N HIS A 825 13.08 15.65 11.42
CA HIS A 825 14.36 15.57 10.74
C HIS A 825 14.32 14.58 9.59
N TYR A 826 15.09 14.90 8.56
CA TYR A 826 15.44 13.99 7.48
C TYR A 826 16.97 13.93 7.37
N ASN A 827 17.56 12.75 7.56
CA ASN A 827 19.01 12.55 7.61
C ASN A 827 19.72 13.55 8.55
N ILE A 828 19.24 13.65 9.80
CA ILE A 828 19.84 14.47 10.87
C ILE A 828 19.79 15.98 10.58
N ARG A 829 18.88 16.42 9.71
CA ARG A 829 18.67 17.83 9.36
C ARG A 829 17.23 18.22 9.62
N PRO A 830 16.96 19.35 10.30
CA PRO A 830 15.59 19.80 10.53
C PRO A 830 14.90 20.07 9.20
N VAL A 831 13.62 19.69 9.12
CA VAL A 831 12.79 19.85 7.92
C VAL A 831 11.50 20.58 8.26
N ILE A 832 11.06 21.43 7.34
CA ILE A 832 9.69 21.94 7.30
C ILE A 832 8.99 21.28 6.12
N ASP A 833 7.98 20.46 6.42
CA ASP A 833 7.21 19.67 5.46
C ASP A 833 5.96 20.46 5.03
N LEU A 834 5.79 20.58 3.71
CA LEU A 834 4.64 21.23 3.09
C LEU A 834 3.87 20.17 2.31
N PHE A 835 2.78 19.70 2.91
CA PHE A 835 1.91 18.68 2.33
C PHE A 835 0.95 19.30 1.32
N VAL A 836 0.88 18.68 0.15
CA VAL A 836 0.12 19.13 -1.01
C VAL A 836 -0.71 17.95 -1.51
N SER A 837 -2.03 18.04 -1.39
CA SER A 837 -2.97 17.06 -1.93
C SER A 837 -3.48 17.51 -3.30
N VAL A 838 -3.83 16.54 -4.15
CA VAL A 838 -4.22 16.80 -5.54
C VAL A 838 -5.60 16.23 -5.79
N GLU A 839 -6.48 17.02 -6.38
CA GLU A 839 -7.84 16.62 -6.72
C GLU A 839 -8.40 17.39 -7.91
N GLY A 840 -9.33 16.80 -8.66
CA GLY A 840 -9.93 17.40 -9.86
C GLY A 840 -8.96 17.60 -11.03
N ARG A 841 -7.69 17.18 -10.88
CA ARG A 841 -6.62 17.24 -11.87
C ARG A 841 -5.62 16.10 -11.61
N ASP A 842 -4.77 15.83 -12.59
CA ASP A 842 -3.72 14.82 -12.52
C ASP A 842 -2.55 15.19 -11.59
N LEU A 843 -2.01 14.19 -10.88
CA LEU A 843 -0.89 14.32 -9.95
C LEU A 843 0.36 14.90 -10.65
N GLY A 844 0.69 14.41 -11.85
CA GLY A 844 1.86 14.86 -12.61
C GLY A 844 1.76 16.32 -13.09
N GLY A 845 0.55 16.77 -13.44
CA GLY A 845 0.25 18.15 -13.81
C GLY A 845 0.45 19.12 -12.67
N VAL A 846 -0.09 18.82 -11.48
CA VAL A 846 0.12 19.64 -10.27
C VAL A 846 1.57 19.60 -9.83
N ALA A 847 2.20 18.42 -9.80
CA ALA A 847 3.60 18.25 -9.46
C ALA A 847 4.55 19.09 -10.34
N ARG A 848 4.31 19.19 -11.65
CA ARG A 848 5.11 20.04 -12.55
C ARG A 848 5.01 21.51 -12.17
N GLN A 849 3.83 21.99 -11.80
CA GLN A 849 3.63 23.38 -11.39
C GLN A 849 4.24 23.65 -10.00
N VAL A 850 4.12 22.72 -9.06
CA VAL A 850 4.80 22.78 -7.76
C VAL A 850 6.31 22.83 -7.94
N ASN A 851 6.88 21.96 -8.78
CA ASN A 851 8.31 21.95 -9.08
C ASN A 851 8.80 23.29 -9.66
N HIS A 852 8.02 23.92 -10.53
CA HIS A 852 8.34 25.24 -11.07
C HIS A 852 8.42 26.31 -9.96
N LEU A 853 7.45 26.34 -9.04
CA LEU A 853 7.47 27.26 -7.89
C LEU A 853 8.61 26.94 -6.91
N VAL A 854 8.92 25.66 -6.71
CA VAL A 854 10.07 25.22 -5.90
C VAL A 854 11.39 25.71 -6.51
N ASP A 855 11.55 25.59 -7.83
CA ASP A 855 12.75 26.06 -8.55
C ASP A 855 12.92 27.59 -8.47
N GLU A 856 11.83 28.34 -8.42
CA GLU A 856 11.86 29.78 -8.11
C GLU A 856 12.24 30.04 -6.64
N ALA A 857 11.62 29.33 -5.71
CA ALA A 857 11.86 29.47 -4.27
C ALA A 857 13.29 29.12 -3.87
N ARG A 858 13.95 28.20 -4.58
CA ARG A 858 15.36 27.83 -4.37
C ARG A 858 16.32 29.02 -4.39
N LYS A 859 15.99 30.07 -5.14
CA LYS A 859 16.80 31.30 -5.23
C LYS A 859 16.73 32.15 -3.95
N SER A 860 15.68 31.98 -3.15
CA SER A 860 15.40 32.74 -1.92
C SER A 860 15.76 31.99 -0.64
N LEU A 861 16.39 30.82 -0.76
CA LEU A 861 16.72 29.98 0.39
C LEU A 861 17.82 30.57 1.27
N PRO A 862 17.69 30.43 2.60
CA PRO A 862 18.78 30.69 3.52
C PRO A 862 20.02 29.84 3.20
N ARG A 863 21.21 30.34 3.56
CA ARG A 863 22.45 29.58 3.38
C ARG A 863 22.39 28.27 4.17
N GLY A 864 22.72 27.15 3.50
CA GLY A 864 22.69 25.82 4.10
C GLY A 864 21.32 25.13 4.07
N SER A 865 20.30 25.77 3.47
CA SER A 865 18.99 25.16 3.26
C SER A 865 18.82 24.61 1.84
N GLN A 866 18.03 23.56 1.69
CA GLN A 866 17.71 22.93 0.41
C GLN A 866 16.21 22.57 0.34
N ILE A 867 15.63 22.59 -0.86
CA ILE A 867 14.25 22.15 -1.08
C ILE A 867 14.23 20.89 -1.93
N VAL A 868 13.59 19.85 -1.40
CA VAL A 868 13.41 18.54 -2.03
C VAL A 868 11.92 18.24 -2.11
N VAL A 869 11.46 17.74 -3.25
CA VAL A 869 10.07 17.28 -3.41
C VAL A 869 10.08 15.76 -3.31
N ARG A 870 9.27 15.23 -2.39
CA ARG A 870 9.11 13.80 -2.08
C ARG A 870 7.63 13.41 -2.14
N GLY A 871 7.35 12.16 -1.78
CA GLY A 871 6.01 11.57 -1.75
C GLY A 871 5.74 10.66 -2.93
N GLN A 872 4.46 10.39 -3.18
CA GLN A 872 3.97 9.53 -4.25
C GLN A 872 4.48 9.96 -5.64
N VAL A 873 4.69 11.26 -5.84
CA VAL A 873 5.19 11.83 -7.10
C VAL A 873 6.59 11.36 -7.49
N GLU A 874 7.50 11.20 -6.53
CA GLU A 874 8.87 10.73 -6.79
C GLU A 874 8.86 9.27 -7.25
N THR A 875 8.08 8.45 -6.54
CA THR A 875 7.83 7.04 -6.87
C THR A 875 7.15 6.90 -8.24
N MET A 876 6.17 7.76 -8.54
CA MET A 876 5.49 7.77 -9.84
C MET A 876 6.47 8.05 -10.98
N ARG A 877 7.28 9.11 -10.86
CA ARG A 877 8.23 9.52 -11.89
C ARG A 877 9.31 8.45 -12.14
N THR A 878 9.87 7.88 -11.06
CA THR A 878 10.86 6.81 -11.17
C THR A 878 10.24 5.54 -11.79
N SER A 879 9.00 5.20 -11.43
CA SER A 879 8.26 4.07 -12.02
C SER A 879 7.94 4.29 -13.50
N PHE A 880 7.48 5.47 -13.89
CA PHE A 880 7.19 5.81 -15.28
C PHE A 880 8.44 5.76 -16.15
N PHE A 881 9.56 6.31 -15.66
CA PHE A 881 10.84 6.23 -16.36
C PHE A 881 11.32 4.77 -16.48
N GLY A 882 11.25 4.00 -15.39
CA GLY A 882 11.62 2.58 -15.37
C GLY A 882 10.78 1.73 -16.33
N LEU A 883 9.45 1.90 -16.34
CA LEU A 883 8.54 1.20 -17.24
C LEU A 883 8.63 1.68 -18.68
N GLY A 884 8.89 2.97 -18.92
CA GLY A 884 9.15 3.51 -20.26
C GLY A 884 10.42 2.89 -20.88
N ILE A 885 11.50 2.81 -20.10
CA ILE A 885 12.70 2.04 -20.48
C ILE A 885 12.34 0.57 -20.64
N GLY A 886 11.49 0.03 -19.78
CA GLY A 886 10.97 -1.34 -19.85
C GLY A 886 10.29 -1.65 -21.19
N VAL A 887 9.41 -0.77 -21.68
CA VAL A 887 8.77 -0.87 -23.01
C VAL A 887 9.83 -0.88 -24.12
N ALA A 888 10.77 0.06 -24.09
CA ALA A 888 11.82 0.14 -25.11
C ALA A 888 12.69 -1.14 -25.11
N THR A 889 13.06 -1.61 -23.92
CA THR A 889 13.85 -2.84 -23.72
C THR A 889 13.05 -4.06 -24.19
N ALA A 890 11.76 -4.14 -23.88
CA ALA A 890 10.87 -5.20 -24.34
C ALA A 890 10.82 -5.27 -25.87
N ILE A 891 10.68 -4.12 -26.56
CA ILE A 891 10.71 -4.06 -28.03
C ILE A 891 12.04 -4.59 -28.58
N VAL A 892 13.17 -4.21 -27.97
CA VAL A 892 14.50 -4.69 -28.39
C VAL A 892 14.65 -6.19 -28.14
N LEU A 893 14.25 -6.69 -26.98
CA LEU A 893 14.33 -8.12 -26.65
C LEU A 893 13.45 -8.98 -27.55
N VAL A 894 12.22 -8.52 -27.83
CA VAL A 894 11.32 -9.15 -28.81
C VAL A 894 11.96 -9.15 -30.19
N TYR A 895 12.53 -8.02 -30.64
CA TYR A 895 13.23 -7.94 -31.91
C TYR A 895 14.36 -8.97 -32.00
N LEU A 896 15.23 -9.04 -30.99
CA LEU A 896 16.35 -10.00 -30.95
C LEU A 896 15.87 -11.46 -30.93
N LEU A 897 14.82 -11.77 -30.17
CA LEU A 897 14.26 -13.12 -30.14
C LEU A 897 13.74 -13.56 -31.51
N ILE A 898 13.07 -12.65 -32.22
CA ILE A 898 12.56 -12.92 -33.57
C ILE A 898 13.71 -13.00 -34.57
N VAL A 899 14.77 -12.19 -34.45
CA VAL A 899 15.99 -12.32 -35.28
C VAL A 899 16.57 -13.72 -35.13
N VAL A 900 16.68 -14.24 -33.91
CA VAL A 900 17.20 -15.59 -33.64
C VAL A 900 16.29 -16.66 -34.25
N ASN A 901 14.97 -16.50 -34.18
CA ASN A 901 14.06 -17.49 -34.75
C ASN A 901 14.05 -17.48 -36.29
N PHE A 902 13.98 -16.28 -36.90
CA PHE A 902 13.88 -16.13 -38.35
C PHE A 902 15.24 -16.12 -39.06
N GLN A 903 16.36 -16.07 -38.33
CA GLN A 903 17.71 -15.94 -38.88
C GLN A 903 17.80 -14.80 -39.92
N SER A 904 17.15 -13.67 -39.62
CA SER A 904 16.96 -12.54 -40.54
C SER A 904 16.78 -11.26 -39.72
N TRP A 905 17.44 -10.17 -40.13
CA TRP A 905 17.27 -8.84 -39.51
C TRP A 905 16.06 -8.07 -40.07
N ILE A 906 15.56 -8.49 -41.23
CA ILE A 906 14.54 -7.76 -42.00
C ILE A 906 13.13 -8.18 -41.60
N ASP A 907 12.86 -9.47 -41.46
CA ASP A 907 11.54 -9.97 -41.09
C ASP A 907 11.12 -9.52 -39.67
N PRO A 908 12.00 -9.51 -38.65
CA PRO A 908 11.68 -8.90 -37.36
C PRO A 908 11.37 -7.42 -37.44
N LEU A 909 12.07 -6.66 -38.30
CA LEU A 909 11.80 -5.23 -38.49
C LEU A 909 10.40 -5.00 -39.08
N ILE A 910 9.97 -5.88 -40.00
CA ILE A 910 8.61 -5.87 -40.56
C ILE A 910 7.57 -6.12 -39.47
N ILE A 911 7.82 -7.09 -38.58
CA ILE A 911 6.91 -7.42 -37.46
C ILE A 911 6.82 -6.24 -36.47
N VAL A 912 7.96 -5.69 -36.05
CA VAL A 912 8.02 -4.57 -35.09
C VAL A 912 7.42 -3.29 -35.66
N SER A 913 7.38 -3.13 -36.99
CA SER A 913 6.74 -1.97 -37.64
C SER A 913 5.24 -1.85 -37.35
N ALA A 914 4.59 -2.91 -36.83
CA ALA A 914 3.20 -2.86 -36.40
C ALA A 914 2.99 -2.14 -35.07
N LEU A 915 4.01 -2.07 -34.21
CA LEU A 915 3.91 -1.61 -32.82
C LEU A 915 3.54 -0.12 -32.63
N PRO A 916 3.98 0.82 -33.47
CA PRO A 916 3.54 2.21 -33.36
C PRO A 916 2.01 2.37 -33.42
N ALA A 917 1.31 1.50 -34.14
CA ALA A 917 -0.14 1.50 -34.17
C ALA A 917 -0.76 1.05 -32.84
N ALA A 918 -0.14 0.06 -32.17
CA ALA A 918 -0.57 -0.38 -30.84
C ALA A 918 -0.46 0.76 -29.82
N LEU A 919 0.67 1.49 -29.82
CA LEU A 919 0.85 2.69 -28.98
C LEU A 919 -0.20 3.77 -29.27
N ALA A 920 -0.44 4.06 -30.55
CA ALA A 920 -1.48 5.01 -30.94
C ALA A 920 -2.87 4.57 -30.42
N GLY A 921 -3.21 3.29 -30.54
CA GLY A 921 -4.48 2.74 -30.04
C GLY A 921 -4.64 2.85 -28.53
N ILE A 922 -3.58 2.63 -27.76
CA ILE A 922 -3.57 2.82 -26.30
C ILE A 922 -3.90 4.29 -25.97
N ILE A 923 -3.18 5.23 -26.58
CA ILE A 923 -3.36 6.66 -26.33
C ILE A 923 -4.78 7.11 -26.67
N TRP A 924 -5.31 6.66 -27.81
CA TRP A 924 -6.69 6.96 -28.21
C TRP A 924 -7.72 6.40 -27.24
N MET A 925 -7.55 5.16 -26.77
CA MET A 925 -8.50 4.56 -25.85
C MET A 925 -8.47 5.25 -24.49
N LEU A 926 -7.29 5.60 -23.99
CA LEU A 926 -7.16 6.37 -22.74
C LEU A 926 -7.80 7.76 -22.88
N PHE A 927 -7.54 8.46 -23.99
CA PHE A 927 -8.13 9.77 -24.30
C PHE A 927 -9.66 9.73 -24.40
N LEU A 928 -10.22 8.77 -25.13
CA LEU A 928 -11.67 8.63 -25.32
C LEU A 928 -12.40 8.24 -24.03
N THR A 929 -11.74 7.50 -23.15
CA THR A 929 -12.32 7.08 -21.86
C THR A 929 -12.07 8.08 -20.73
N GLY A 930 -11.33 9.17 -20.99
CA GLY A 930 -10.94 10.14 -19.96
C GLY A 930 -10.04 9.54 -18.87
N THR A 931 -9.29 8.48 -19.17
CA THR A 931 -8.38 7.88 -18.20
C THR A 931 -6.99 8.50 -18.27
N HIS A 932 -6.43 8.81 -17.11
CA HIS A 932 -5.06 9.28 -16.99
C HIS A 932 -4.07 8.16 -17.30
N LEU A 933 -2.90 8.55 -17.80
CA LEU A 933 -1.76 7.67 -17.92
C LEU A 933 -1.32 7.27 -16.51
N SER A 934 -1.37 5.97 -16.23
CA SER A 934 -1.02 5.41 -14.93
C SER A 934 -0.11 4.21 -15.04
N VAL A 935 0.43 3.76 -13.91
CA VAL A 935 1.31 2.59 -13.90
C VAL A 935 0.60 1.33 -14.42
N PRO A 936 -0.65 1.01 -14.01
CA PRO A 936 -1.42 -0.07 -14.63
C PRO A 936 -1.59 0.07 -16.16
N ALA A 937 -1.82 1.29 -16.66
CA ALA A 937 -1.96 1.53 -18.10
C ALA A 937 -0.64 1.27 -18.87
N LEU A 938 0.51 1.65 -18.30
CA LEU A 938 1.84 1.34 -18.86
C LEU A 938 2.12 -0.17 -18.87
N THR A 939 1.72 -0.89 -17.83
CA THR A 939 1.80 -2.36 -17.78
C THR A 939 0.93 -2.99 -18.88
N GLY A 940 -0.29 -2.48 -19.10
CA GLY A 940 -1.15 -2.87 -20.23
C GLY A 940 -0.50 -2.57 -21.59
N ALA A 941 0.21 -1.44 -21.72
CA ALA A 941 0.95 -1.11 -22.92
C ALA A 941 2.08 -2.11 -23.21
N ILE A 942 2.85 -2.48 -22.17
CA ILE A 942 3.90 -3.51 -22.25
C ILE A 942 3.29 -4.83 -22.75
N MET A 943 2.25 -5.35 -22.09
CA MET A 943 1.58 -6.58 -22.52
C MET A 943 1.12 -6.51 -23.99
N THR A 944 0.53 -5.40 -24.39
CA THR A 944 0.03 -5.24 -25.76
C THR A 944 1.14 -5.33 -26.80
N MET A 945 2.37 -4.92 -26.48
CA MET A 945 3.52 -5.10 -27.38
C MET A 945 3.81 -6.59 -27.66
N GLY A 946 3.80 -7.42 -26.62
CA GLY A 946 4.02 -8.86 -26.77
C GLY A 946 2.94 -9.52 -27.61
N VAL A 947 1.68 -9.22 -27.31
CA VAL A 947 0.52 -9.79 -28.00
C VAL A 947 0.40 -9.29 -29.45
N ALA A 948 0.63 -8.00 -29.70
CA ALA A 948 0.63 -7.45 -31.06
C ALA A 948 1.73 -8.09 -31.92
N THR A 949 2.90 -8.33 -31.33
CA THR A 949 4.01 -8.99 -32.00
C THR A 949 3.70 -10.46 -32.27
N ALA A 950 3.13 -11.19 -31.30
CA ALA A 950 2.68 -12.58 -31.44
C ALA A 950 1.77 -12.78 -32.67
N ASN A 951 0.74 -11.94 -32.81
CA ASN A 951 -0.16 -11.97 -33.97
C ASN A 951 0.57 -11.69 -35.29
N SER A 952 1.52 -10.74 -35.29
CA SER A 952 2.32 -10.39 -36.47
C SER A 952 3.33 -11.48 -36.87
N ILE A 953 3.90 -12.22 -35.90
CA ILE A 953 4.83 -13.34 -36.15
C ILE A 953 4.16 -14.43 -36.97
N LEU A 954 2.94 -14.83 -36.60
CA LEU A 954 2.22 -15.89 -37.31
C LEU A 954 1.89 -15.49 -38.75
N MET A 955 1.54 -14.22 -38.98
CA MET A 955 1.29 -13.68 -40.32
C MET A 955 2.55 -13.69 -41.19
N VAL A 956 3.68 -13.21 -40.67
CA VAL A 956 4.96 -13.15 -41.40
C VAL A 956 5.55 -14.55 -41.62
N SER A 957 5.41 -15.47 -40.65
CA SER A 957 5.86 -16.85 -40.77
C SER A 957 5.20 -17.57 -41.95
N PHE A 958 3.86 -17.47 -42.07
CA PHE A 958 3.13 -18.02 -43.22
C PHE A 958 3.53 -17.37 -44.55
N ALA A 959 3.68 -16.04 -44.57
CA ALA A 959 4.13 -15.32 -45.76
C ALA A 959 5.52 -15.78 -46.22
N ARG A 960 6.44 -16.01 -45.26
CA ARG A 960 7.79 -16.50 -45.53
C ARG A 960 7.80 -17.95 -45.99
N GLN A 961 6.96 -18.81 -45.42
CA GLN A 961 6.82 -20.20 -45.89
C GLN A 961 6.37 -20.24 -47.37
N ARG A 962 5.41 -19.40 -47.76
CA ARG A 962 4.97 -19.29 -49.16
C ARG A 962 6.01 -18.65 -50.08
N LEU A 963 6.77 -17.68 -49.57
CA LEU A 963 7.91 -17.10 -50.30
C LEU A 963 8.98 -18.17 -50.59
N ASN A 964 9.34 -18.98 -49.59
CA ASN A 964 10.29 -20.09 -49.72
C ASN A 964 9.78 -21.20 -50.66
N ALA A 965 8.46 -21.36 -50.78
CA ALA A 965 7.84 -22.25 -51.76
C ALA A 965 7.87 -21.70 -53.21
N GLY A 966 8.58 -20.61 -53.48
CA GLY A 966 8.80 -20.04 -54.81
C GLY A 966 7.76 -19.00 -55.26
N MET A 967 6.86 -18.57 -54.38
CA MET A 967 5.78 -17.66 -54.73
C MET A 967 6.25 -16.18 -54.75
N PRO A 968 5.77 -15.33 -55.68
CA PRO A 968 6.12 -13.90 -55.68
C PRO A 968 5.78 -13.19 -54.35
N PRO A 969 6.57 -12.19 -53.91
CA PRO A 969 6.36 -11.54 -52.60
C PRO A 969 4.97 -10.91 -52.40
N LEU A 970 4.36 -10.43 -53.48
CA LEU A 970 3.04 -9.78 -53.43
C LEU A 970 1.91 -10.81 -53.23
N THR A 971 1.98 -11.94 -53.94
CA THR A 971 1.02 -13.04 -53.83
C THR A 971 1.19 -13.80 -52.52
N ALA A 972 2.44 -13.99 -52.07
CA ALA A 972 2.72 -14.64 -50.78
C ALA A 972 2.13 -13.83 -49.60
N ALA A 973 2.24 -12.51 -49.63
CA ALA A 973 1.65 -11.63 -48.63
C ALA A 973 0.11 -11.64 -48.65
N LEU A 974 -0.49 -11.68 -49.85
CA LEU A 974 -1.95 -11.72 -50.02
C LEU A 974 -2.52 -13.06 -49.54
N GLU A 975 -1.89 -14.19 -49.91
CA GLU A 975 -2.35 -15.52 -49.49
C GLU A 975 -2.17 -15.74 -47.99
N ALA A 976 -1.06 -15.26 -47.42
CA ALA A 976 -0.88 -15.24 -45.97
C ALA A 976 -1.98 -14.41 -45.30
N GLY A 977 -2.32 -13.25 -45.84
CA GLY A 977 -3.37 -12.38 -45.27
C GLY A 977 -4.75 -13.04 -45.35
N ALA A 978 -5.06 -13.67 -46.48
CA ALA A 978 -6.32 -14.35 -46.72
C ALA A 978 -6.51 -15.62 -45.88
N SER A 979 -5.43 -16.30 -45.50
CA SER A 979 -5.48 -17.49 -44.63
C SER A 979 -5.44 -17.12 -43.13
N ARG A 980 -4.80 -16.00 -42.76
CA ARG A 980 -4.63 -15.60 -41.36
C ARG A 980 -5.71 -14.67 -40.81
N ILE A 981 -6.53 -14.04 -41.65
CA ILE A 981 -7.61 -13.14 -41.17
C ILE A 981 -8.57 -13.80 -40.17
N ARG A 982 -8.95 -15.07 -40.38
CA ARG A 982 -9.84 -15.80 -39.46
C ARG A 982 -9.17 -16.06 -38.10
N PRO A 983 -7.99 -16.72 -38.04
CA PRO A 983 -7.28 -16.89 -36.78
C PRO A 983 -6.99 -15.57 -36.06
N VAL A 984 -6.47 -14.55 -36.77
CA VAL A 984 -6.07 -13.27 -36.15
C VAL A 984 -7.26 -12.49 -35.60
N LEU A 985 -8.40 -12.49 -36.28
CA LEU A 985 -9.62 -11.85 -35.74
C LEU A 985 -10.20 -12.66 -34.59
N MET A 986 -10.13 -13.99 -34.64
CA MET A 986 -10.60 -14.84 -33.55
C MET A 986 -9.83 -14.54 -32.26
N THR A 987 -8.49 -14.48 -32.34
CA THR A 987 -7.64 -14.22 -31.17
C THR A 987 -7.78 -12.78 -30.68
N ALA A 988 -7.79 -11.81 -31.59
CA ALA A 988 -7.99 -10.39 -31.24
C ALA A 988 -9.34 -10.15 -30.56
N PHE A 989 -10.44 -10.70 -31.09
CA PHE A 989 -11.77 -10.53 -30.48
C PHE A 989 -11.92 -11.31 -29.17
N ALA A 990 -11.35 -12.51 -29.07
CA ALA A 990 -11.28 -13.25 -27.82
C ALA A 990 -10.63 -12.41 -26.71
N MET A 991 -9.46 -11.83 -27.00
CA MET A 991 -8.76 -10.97 -26.04
C MET A 991 -9.51 -9.67 -25.74
N ILE A 992 -10.00 -8.97 -26.77
CA ILE A 992 -10.73 -7.72 -26.57
C ILE A 992 -11.96 -7.96 -25.68
N ILE A 993 -12.77 -8.98 -25.98
CA ILE A 993 -13.99 -9.28 -25.23
C ILE A 993 -13.66 -9.82 -23.83
N GLY A 994 -12.62 -10.65 -23.71
CA GLY A 994 -12.14 -11.13 -22.41
C GLY A 994 -11.74 -9.97 -21.49
N MET A 995 -11.23 -8.87 -22.04
CA MET A 995 -10.81 -7.69 -21.28
C MET A 995 -11.93 -6.65 -21.05
N ILE A 996 -13.11 -6.80 -21.68
CA ILE A 996 -14.23 -5.85 -21.49
C ILE A 996 -14.66 -5.74 -20.03
N PRO A 997 -14.90 -6.84 -19.27
CA PRO A 997 -15.35 -6.73 -17.88
C PRO A 997 -14.38 -5.90 -17.03
N MET A 998 -13.08 -6.20 -17.14
CA MET A 998 -12.03 -5.49 -16.42
C MET A 998 -11.90 -4.03 -16.88
N ALA A 999 -12.02 -3.75 -18.18
CA ALA A 999 -11.95 -2.37 -18.71
C ALA A 999 -13.15 -1.50 -18.27
N LEU A 1000 -14.30 -2.11 -17.98
CA LEU A 1000 -15.47 -1.42 -17.41
C LEU A 1000 -15.28 -1.11 -15.92
N GLY A 1001 -14.41 -1.86 -15.21
CA GLY A 1001 -14.18 -1.67 -13.78
C GLY A 1001 -15.41 -2.05 -12.95
N LEU A 1002 -16.05 -3.18 -13.26
CA LEU A 1002 -17.30 -3.60 -12.62
C LEU A 1002 -17.01 -4.39 -11.33
N GLY A 1003 -16.96 -3.69 -10.19
CA GLY A 1003 -16.84 -4.29 -8.85
C GLY A 1003 -15.86 -3.52 -7.97
N GLU A 1004 -15.98 -3.66 -6.65
CA GLU A 1004 -15.10 -2.98 -5.69
C GLU A 1004 -13.63 -3.34 -5.93
N GLY A 1005 -12.79 -2.33 -6.19
CA GLY A 1005 -11.36 -2.51 -6.47
C GLY A 1005 -11.04 -2.83 -7.94
N ALA A 1006 -12.04 -3.01 -8.80
CA ALA A 1006 -11.84 -3.21 -10.24
C ALA A 1006 -11.42 -1.90 -10.94
N GLU A 1007 -11.73 -0.75 -10.35
CA GLU A 1007 -11.30 0.58 -10.84
C GLU A 1007 -9.78 0.66 -10.98
N GLN A 1008 -9.06 -0.06 -10.12
CA GLN A 1008 -7.60 -0.07 -10.12
C GLN A 1008 -7.00 -0.79 -11.33
N ASN A 1009 -7.66 -1.83 -11.83
CA ASN A 1009 -7.24 -2.61 -13.01
C ASN A 1009 -7.89 -2.11 -14.31
N ALA A 1010 -8.90 -1.25 -14.25
CA ALA A 1010 -9.59 -0.74 -15.44
C ALA A 1010 -8.67 -0.01 -16.44
N PRO A 1011 -7.71 0.86 -16.03
CA PRO A 1011 -6.78 1.50 -16.97
C PRO A 1011 -5.92 0.49 -17.74
N LEU A 1012 -5.54 -0.61 -17.10
CA LEU A 1012 -4.78 -1.69 -17.72
C LEU A 1012 -5.64 -2.40 -18.79
N GLY A 1013 -6.91 -2.71 -18.51
CA GLY A 1013 -7.83 -3.29 -19.48
C GLY A 1013 -8.11 -2.37 -20.67
N ARG A 1014 -8.33 -1.08 -20.41
CA ARG A 1014 -8.56 -0.04 -21.44
C ARG A 1014 -7.34 0.09 -22.36
N ALA A 1015 -6.13 0.14 -21.82
CA ALA A 1015 -4.91 0.19 -22.60
C ALA A 1015 -4.79 -1.02 -23.54
N VAL A 1016 -5.03 -2.23 -23.03
CA VAL A 1016 -4.93 -3.46 -23.82
C VAL A 1016 -5.94 -3.50 -24.96
N ILE A 1017 -7.21 -3.17 -24.69
CA ILE A 1017 -8.26 -3.13 -25.73
C ILE A 1017 -7.90 -2.13 -26.83
N GLY A 1018 -7.52 -0.91 -26.44
CA GLY A 1018 -7.14 0.15 -27.38
C GLY A 1018 -5.99 -0.25 -28.28
N GLY A 1019 -4.92 -0.77 -27.67
CA GLY A 1019 -3.75 -1.19 -28.42
C GLY A 1019 -3.99 -2.42 -29.30
N LEU A 1020 -4.78 -3.40 -28.84
CA LEU A 1020 -5.12 -4.57 -29.66
C LEU A 1020 -6.00 -4.21 -30.86
N LEU A 1021 -6.96 -3.30 -30.72
CA LEU A 1021 -7.81 -2.83 -31.82
C LEU A 1021 -6.95 -2.28 -32.97
N PHE A 1022 -6.03 -1.38 -32.66
CA PHE A 1022 -5.16 -0.77 -33.68
C PHE A 1022 -4.06 -1.73 -34.14
N ALA A 1023 -3.51 -2.56 -33.24
CA ALA A 1023 -2.53 -3.58 -33.59
C ALA A 1023 -3.11 -4.62 -34.56
N THR A 1024 -4.38 -4.98 -34.41
CA THR A 1024 -5.05 -5.94 -35.30
C THR A 1024 -5.19 -5.38 -36.70
N VAL A 1025 -5.61 -4.11 -36.82
CA VAL A 1025 -5.67 -3.39 -38.10
C VAL A 1025 -4.26 -3.29 -38.71
N SER A 1026 -3.25 -2.95 -37.91
CA SER A 1026 -1.85 -2.89 -38.35
C SER A 1026 -1.34 -4.24 -38.85
N THR A 1027 -1.63 -5.32 -38.12
CA THR A 1027 -1.19 -6.69 -38.45
C THR A 1027 -1.81 -7.19 -39.76
N LEU A 1028 -3.10 -6.91 -39.98
CA LEU A 1028 -3.82 -7.39 -41.17
C LEU A 1028 -3.56 -6.53 -42.41
N PHE A 1029 -3.41 -5.21 -42.26
CA PHE A 1029 -3.24 -4.31 -43.41
C PHE A 1029 -1.80 -3.86 -43.60
N PHE A 1030 -1.16 -3.34 -42.55
CA PHE A 1030 0.14 -2.68 -42.64
C PHE A 1030 1.32 -3.67 -42.76
N VAL A 1031 1.37 -4.72 -41.92
CA VAL A 1031 2.45 -5.72 -41.96
C VAL A 1031 2.62 -6.40 -43.33
N PRO A 1032 1.55 -6.87 -44.01
CA PRO A 1032 1.69 -7.51 -45.32
C PRO A 1032 2.16 -6.54 -46.40
N LEU A 1033 1.77 -5.26 -46.31
CA LEU A 1033 2.22 -4.19 -47.20
C LEU A 1033 3.72 -3.93 -47.07
N VAL A 1034 4.23 -3.86 -45.83
CA VAL A 1034 5.66 -3.66 -45.56
C VAL A 1034 6.45 -4.90 -45.98
N PHE A 1035 5.95 -6.12 -45.69
CA PHE A 1035 6.55 -7.38 -46.14
C PHE A 1035 6.71 -7.43 -47.67
N ALA A 1036 5.61 -7.25 -48.39
CA ALA A 1036 5.63 -7.26 -49.86
C ALA A 1036 6.45 -6.10 -50.44
N GLY A 1037 6.48 -4.96 -49.75
CA GLY A 1037 7.29 -3.78 -50.09
C GLY A 1037 8.79 -4.05 -50.06
N ILE A 1038 9.28 -4.62 -48.96
CA ILE A 1038 10.70 -4.84 -48.70
C ILE A 1038 11.21 -6.04 -49.51
N HIS A 1039 10.52 -7.19 -49.47
CA HIS A 1039 10.93 -8.38 -50.23
C HIS A 1039 10.87 -8.18 -51.74
N ALA A 1040 9.93 -7.38 -52.26
CA ALA A 1040 9.94 -7.02 -53.69
C ALA A 1040 11.13 -6.12 -54.07
N ARG A 1041 11.61 -5.24 -53.17
CA ARG A 1041 12.82 -4.45 -53.41
C ARG A 1041 14.08 -5.32 -53.36
N LEU A 1042 14.14 -6.27 -52.43
CA LEU A 1042 15.24 -7.23 -52.31
C LEU A 1042 15.30 -8.15 -53.54
N ALA A 1043 14.17 -8.72 -53.97
CA ALA A 1043 14.08 -9.53 -55.18
C ALA A 1043 14.51 -8.75 -56.44
N ARG A 1044 14.10 -7.47 -56.57
CA ARG A 1044 14.54 -6.59 -57.67
C ARG A 1044 16.02 -6.23 -57.59
N ARG A 1045 16.61 -6.10 -56.39
CA ARG A 1045 18.05 -5.87 -56.20
C ARG A 1045 18.88 -7.13 -56.50
N ALA A 1046 18.40 -8.30 -56.11
CA ALA A 1046 19.02 -9.59 -56.44
C ALA A 1046 18.98 -9.85 -57.95
N ALA A 1047 17.84 -9.61 -58.59
CA ALA A 1047 17.70 -9.70 -60.05
C ALA A 1047 18.57 -8.68 -60.83
N ARG A 1048 18.90 -7.53 -60.22
CA ARG A 1048 19.85 -6.54 -60.78
C ARG A 1048 21.32 -6.92 -60.58
N LYS A 1049 21.64 -7.86 -59.68
CA LYS A 1049 22.99 -8.37 -59.41
C LYS A 1049 23.26 -9.70 -60.16
N GLY A 1050 22.86 -9.82 -61.43
CA GLY A 1050 23.08 -11.03 -62.25
C GLY A 1050 24.54 -11.55 -62.25
N PRO A 1051 24.75 -12.84 -62.59
CA PRO A 1051 25.83 -13.69 -62.07
C PRO A 1051 27.21 -13.26 -62.57
N SER A 1052 28.12 -12.95 -61.65
CA SER A 1052 29.55 -12.85 -61.93
C SER A 1052 30.28 -14.05 -61.31
N GLN A 1053 30.60 -15.01 -62.17
CA GLN A 1053 31.74 -15.95 -62.13
C GLN A 1053 32.07 -16.65 -60.79
N HIS A 1054 31.77 -17.95 -60.75
CA HIS A 1054 32.74 -19.00 -60.38
C HIS A 1054 32.24 -20.36 -60.90
N GLU A 1055 32.31 -20.52 -62.22
CA GLU A 1055 32.73 -21.79 -62.81
C GLU A 1055 34.24 -21.86 -62.56
N ASP A 1056 34.67 -22.73 -61.64
CA ASP A 1056 35.93 -23.47 -61.63
C ASP A 1056 36.23 -23.98 -60.21
N ALA A 1057 35.74 -25.19 -59.91
CA ALA A 1057 36.38 -26.15 -59.00
C ALA A 1057 35.58 -27.47 -58.99
N SER A 1058 35.43 -28.10 -60.15
CA SER A 1058 35.18 -29.53 -60.24
C SER A 1058 36.54 -30.24 -60.39
N SER A 1059 37.26 -30.44 -59.29
CA SER A 1059 38.30 -31.47 -59.20
C SER A 1059 38.81 -31.65 -57.76
N GLN A 1060 38.59 -32.87 -57.25
CA GLN A 1060 39.34 -33.55 -56.18
C GLN A 1060 38.99 -33.26 -54.70
N HIS A 1061 38.49 -34.35 -54.08
CA HIS A 1061 38.37 -34.72 -52.67
C HIS A 1061 37.25 -34.14 -51.80
#